data_AF-A0A845BCL6-F1
#
_entry.id   AF-A0A845BCL6-F1
#
_cell.length_a   1.000
_cell.length_b   1.000
_cell.length_c   1.000
_cell.angle_alpha   90.00
_cell.angle_beta   90.00
_cell.angle_gamma   90.00
#
_symmetry.space_group_name_H-M   'P 1'
#
loop_
_entity.id
_entity.type
_entity.pdbx_description
1 polymer ?
#
loop_
_entity_poly.entity_id
_entity_poly.type
_entity_poly.pdbx_seq_one_letter_code
_entity_poly.pdbx_strand_id
1 'polypeptide(L)'
;MTEHEAEGVAAETQRYFEEAASLRLSLEYNNEDYDFVRGGGRIVYLVDANVVWFFLDPVRERGHAVAFRGHDRPDLDTATALITAEFLFSRGLEGQEDLPVFLAPGHAEEVTEKWHRLRSEMGDDESAPDPRIRAVEEQLERLVDQRRTAALTGREAVRRFREEVPGLVARIAGTAVERANQLLRLYEEDAVRPLALHPDATEDILDRPETLLRKEFDALERTIAQRRQSGARPGETGHGGGGTARRDAEAIVQTMLLERAGARSDTRVVLITADQKLFEAYSEWYWRENAQAGPGRASFVLRPVLQYVPILNVEKMPNGIGHSDVMRRTRHALDALFANLRAVDPGYPHTLAIHRTLARHVASRRQFREALETIYGANPFDFAAEQVALFKRIRQEWQDGFRDGVVLNAELLERRVRSLNALASLLRGDKDLRTAIHEDKRRIIARIEAAHLGVNVRAGIARLMRRLQRDRMPARAPIAIRLRLPRIIDDLTVDEAMELLGGDRGSELAQRFDAAFKAEPDHEAHAFAACVAHRCSYWEAAWFHARRALELLNELRAPAAEKARAELAYLAGSAGRFAHLQDAELSEAFTLLEASIEACRREGDGFGLARNLFCRTALLLTLLYRLHLRVGLPDPAAGIPAAETRLTRLSGALEETASLLARLRREGGEAADRAGLRLLERQVRANLVSAEVLVWLRGGPDDPRGRLVSPPAKLLAEALQVPAGNAADGFYVPVVEAEHVMARFFRRAMGAGEALEAVRSIRLQAERENHLLTGLDAAEFQHFEKVLAARMERLDSRARQASLPA
;
A
#
# COMPACT_ATOMS: atom_id res chain seq x y z
N MET A 1 19.46 17.10 23.86
CA MET A 1 19.20 17.50 22.47
C MET A 1 18.79 18.95 22.48
N THR A 2 19.51 19.81 21.75
CA THR A 2 19.13 21.22 21.60
C THR A 2 17.91 21.33 20.67
N GLU A 3 17.18 22.44 20.73
CA GLU A 3 16.02 22.69 19.86
C GLU A 3 16.41 22.62 18.37
N HIS A 4 17.61 23.12 18.04
CA HIS A 4 18.17 23.06 16.70
C HIS A 4 18.49 21.63 16.21
N GLU A 5 18.99 20.76 17.08
CA GLU A 5 19.19 19.34 16.76
C GLU A 5 17.85 18.63 16.53
N ALA A 6 16.81 18.97 17.29
CA ALA A 6 15.47 18.41 17.13
C ALA A 6 14.82 18.82 15.80
N GLU A 7 15.00 20.08 15.39
CA GLU A 7 14.54 20.58 14.08
C GLU A 7 15.25 19.88 12.92
N GLY A 8 16.57 19.72 12.99
CA GLY A 8 17.35 19.01 11.97
C GLY A 8 16.95 17.55 11.82
N VAL A 9 16.65 16.87 12.94
CA VAL A 9 16.14 15.50 12.98
C VAL A 9 14.79 15.37 12.28
N ALA A 10 13.86 16.28 12.56
CA ALA A 10 12.53 16.28 11.98
C ALA A 10 12.56 16.52 10.47
N ALA A 11 13.36 17.49 10.01
CA ALA A 11 13.48 17.82 8.59
C ALA A 11 14.05 16.66 7.76
N GLU A 12 15.09 15.99 8.26
CA GLU A 12 15.74 14.87 7.56
C GLU A 12 14.82 13.65 7.43
N THR A 13 14.06 13.38 8.49
CA THR A 13 13.12 12.27 8.51
C THR A 13 11.92 12.53 7.60
N GLN A 14 11.38 13.75 7.65
CA GLN A 14 10.33 14.19 6.74
C GLN A 14 10.76 14.04 5.28
N ARG A 15 11.97 14.49 4.95
CA ARG A 15 12.52 14.34 3.60
C ARG A 15 12.60 12.88 3.16
N TYR A 16 13.11 12.00 4.02
CA TYR A 16 13.14 10.57 3.73
C TYR A 16 11.74 9.99 3.46
N PHE A 17 10.75 10.36 4.28
CA PHE A 17 9.37 9.93 4.09
C PHE A 17 8.81 10.41 2.75
N GLU A 18 9.03 11.68 2.39
CA GLU A 18 8.57 12.24 1.11
C GLU A 18 9.19 11.53 -0.10
N GLU A 19 10.48 11.26 -0.04
CA GLU A 19 11.24 10.51 -1.04
C GLU A 19 10.69 9.06 -1.17
N ALA A 20 10.52 8.35 -0.06
CA ALA A 20 9.97 6.99 -0.03
C ALA A 20 8.51 6.93 -0.52
N ALA A 21 7.69 7.92 -0.17
CA ALA A 21 6.29 7.98 -0.58
C ALA A 21 6.17 8.23 -2.09
N SER A 22 7.08 9.04 -2.66
CA SER A 22 7.18 9.25 -4.11
C SER A 22 7.49 7.93 -4.82
N LEU A 23 8.50 7.22 -4.32
CA LEU A 23 8.91 5.95 -4.89
C LEU A 23 7.79 4.90 -4.79
N ARG A 24 7.09 4.82 -3.65
CA ARG A 24 5.98 3.89 -3.46
C ARG A 24 4.81 4.17 -4.38
N LEU A 25 4.47 5.44 -4.58
CA LEU A 25 3.40 5.86 -5.48
C LEU A 25 3.77 5.55 -6.94
N SER A 26 5.00 5.87 -7.36
CA SER A 26 5.52 5.51 -8.68
C SER A 26 5.51 4.01 -8.95
N LEU A 27 5.82 3.19 -7.93
CA LEU A 27 5.73 1.74 -8.02
C LEU A 27 4.28 1.24 -8.13
N GLU A 28 3.30 1.91 -7.50
CA GLU A 28 1.88 1.57 -7.69
C GLU A 28 1.47 1.75 -9.13
N TYR A 29 1.72 2.93 -9.70
CA TYR A 29 1.36 3.21 -11.08
C TYR A 29 2.07 2.29 -12.08
N ASN A 30 3.32 1.91 -11.79
CA ASN A 30 4.03 0.90 -12.57
C ASN A 30 3.29 -0.46 -12.56
N ASN A 31 2.86 -0.93 -11.38
CA ASN A 31 2.09 -2.16 -11.27
C ASN A 31 0.71 -2.06 -11.96
N GLU A 32 0.03 -0.91 -11.88
CA GLU A 32 -1.25 -0.70 -12.56
C GLU A 32 -1.14 -0.73 -14.08
N ASP A 33 -0.04 -0.20 -14.62
CA ASP A 33 0.25 -0.24 -16.05
C ASP A 33 0.62 -1.67 -16.47
N TYR A 34 1.42 -2.38 -15.67
CA TYR A 34 1.73 -3.81 -15.87
C TYR A 34 0.50 -4.71 -15.83
N ASP A 35 -0.36 -4.56 -14.82
CA ASP A 35 -1.55 -5.39 -14.65
C ASP A 35 -2.57 -5.14 -15.79
N PHE A 36 -2.67 -3.89 -16.24
CA PHE A 36 -3.50 -3.53 -17.40
C PHE A 36 -3.02 -4.21 -18.68
N VAL A 37 -1.72 -4.15 -18.96
CA VAL A 37 -1.11 -4.77 -20.15
C VAL A 37 -1.17 -6.29 -20.07
N ARG A 38 -0.96 -6.88 -18.89
CA ARG A 38 -1.16 -8.32 -18.66
C ARG A 38 -2.61 -8.75 -18.91
N GLY A 39 -3.57 -7.85 -18.72
CA GLY A 39 -4.98 -8.03 -19.08
C GLY A 39 -5.25 -8.01 -20.60
N GLY A 40 -4.23 -7.79 -21.43
CA GLY A 40 -4.35 -7.63 -22.88
C GLY A 40 -4.50 -6.18 -23.34
N GLY A 41 -4.37 -5.21 -22.43
CA GLY A 41 -4.48 -3.79 -22.76
C GLY A 41 -3.22 -3.23 -23.44
N ARG A 42 -3.39 -2.13 -24.16
CA ARG A 42 -2.32 -1.37 -24.82
C ARG A 42 -2.19 0.04 -24.23
N ILE A 43 -0.97 0.56 -24.09
CA ILE A 43 -0.74 1.90 -23.55
C ILE A 43 -0.14 2.84 -24.62
N VAL A 44 -0.83 3.95 -24.87
CA VAL A 44 -0.35 5.06 -25.69
C VAL A 44 0.28 6.09 -24.77
N TYR A 45 1.57 6.37 -24.98
CA TYR A 45 2.32 7.30 -24.15
C TYR A 45 2.42 8.67 -24.82
N LEU A 46 2.03 9.70 -24.08
CA LEU A 46 2.31 11.11 -24.35
C LEU A 46 3.42 11.57 -23.39
N VAL A 47 4.19 12.57 -23.79
CA VAL A 47 5.22 13.19 -22.97
C VAL A 47 5.06 14.71 -22.98
N ASP A 48 5.42 15.38 -21.89
CA ASP A 48 5.51 16.84 -21.86
C ASP A 48 6.86 17.36 -22.42
N ALA A 49 6.98 18.68 -22.57
CA ALA A 49 8.22 19.31 -23.03
C ALA A 49 9.40 19.10 -22.06
N ASN A 50 9.14 18.91 -20.77
CA ASN A 50 10.17 18.70 -19.76
C ASN A 50 10.76 17.29 -19.82
N VAL A 51 10.00 16.29 -20.25
CA VAL A 51 10.50 14.93 -20.50
C VAL A 51 11.43 14.90 -21.72
N VAL A 52 11.07 15.62 -22.80
CA VAL A 52 11.98 15.79 -23.95
C VAL A 52 13.25 16.49 -23.50
N TRP A 53 13.14 17.57 -22.72
CA TRP A 53 14.30 18.27 -22.19
C TRP A 53 15.16 17.42 -21.25
N PHE A 54 14.52 16.60 -20.40
CA PHE A 54 15.16 15.61 -19.55
C PHE A 54 15.96 14.59 -20.37
N PHE A 55 15.48 14.20 -21.55
CA PHE A 55 16.23 13.33 -22.46
C PHE A 55 17.45 14.02 -23.09
N LEU A 56 17.31 15.29 -23.46
CA LEU A 56 18.42 16.05 -24.03
C LEU A 56 19.50 16.36 -23.00
N ASP A 57 19.12 16.82 -21.80
CA ASP A 57 20.02 17.24 -20.73
C ASP A 57 19.71 16.59 -19.36
N PRO A 58 19.88 15.26 -19.23
CA PRO A 58 19.60 14.54 -17.99
C PRO A 58 20.53 14.95 -16.83
N VAL A 59 21.65 15.61 -17.11
CA VAL A 59 22.57 16.11 -16.07
C VAL A 59 21.94 17.25 -15.27
N ARG A 60 21.35 18.23 -15.98
CA ARG A 60 20.62 19.35 -15.35
C ARG A 60 19.31 18.88 -14.73
N GLU A 61 18.67 17.93 -15.39
CA GLU A 61 17.32 17.45 -15.05
C GLU A 61 17.31 16.20 -14.15
N ARG A 62 18.48 15.78 -13.63
CA ARG A 62 18.62 14.53 -12.84
C ARG A 62 17.68 14.43 -11.65
N GLY A 63 17.26 15.56 -11.08
CA GLY A 63 16.38 15.63 -9.91
C GLY A 63 15.00 15.00 -10.11
N HIS A 64 14.60 14.70 -11.36
CA HIS A 64 13.32 14.09 -11.74
C HIS A 64 13.33 12.55 -11.70
N ALA A 65 14.50 11.93 -11.81
CA ALA A 65 14.67 10.47 -11.83
C ALA A 65 15.29 9.92 -10.53
N VAL A 66 15.44 10.76 -9.50
CA VAL A 66 16.08 10.38 -8.23
C VAL A 66 15.02 10.22 -7.15
N ALA A 67 14.83 8.99 -6.68
CA ALA A 67 13.99 8.71 -5.53
C ALA A 67 14.56 9.33 -4.25
N PHE A 68 15.86 9.18 -4.03
CA PHE A 68 16.54 9.50 -2.78
C PHE A 68 17.75 10.41 -3.02
N ARG A 69 17.59 11.71 -2.82
CA ARG A 69 18.62 12.69 -3.16
C ARG A 69 19.77 12.62 -2.15
N GLY A 70 20.96 12.25 -2.61
CA GLY A 70 22.20 12.31 -1.83
C GLY A 70 22.88 13.68 -1.95
N HIS A 71 23.59 14.12 -0.91
CA HIS A 71 24.46 15.30 -1.03
C HIS A 71 25.80 14.97 -1.71
N ASP A 72 26.22 13.71 -1.71
CA ASP A 72 27.62 13.35 -2.01
C ASP A 72 27.83 12.58 -3.32
N ARG A 73 26.78 12.31 -4.12
CA ARG A 73 26.88 11.39 -5.28
C ARG A 73 26.08 11.85 -6.54
N PRO A 74 26.37 13.04 -7.09
CA PRO A 74 25.69 13.55 -8.30
C PRO A 74 25.85 12.65 -9.54
N ASP A 75 26.94 11.87 -9.60
CA ASP A 75 27.22 10.98 -10.73
C ASP A 75 26.19 9.85 -10.84
N LEU A 76 25.76 9.27 -9.70
CA LEU A 76 24.74 8.22 -9.68
C LEU A 76 23.37 8.74 -10.09
N ASP A 77 23.01 9.91 -9.58
CA ASP A 77 21.76 10.59 -9.92
C ASP A 77 21.70 10.84 -11.43
N THR A 78 22.81 11.31 -11.99
CA THR A 78 22.98 11.55 -13.42
C THR A 78 22.88 10.27 -14.24
N ALA A 79 23.57 9.20 -13.83
CA ALA A 79 23.52 7.91 -14.51
C ALA A 79 22.12 7.28 -14.49
N THR A 80 21.41 7.39 -13.36
CA THR A 80 20.02 6.95 -13.22
C THR A 80 19.10 7.75 -14.14
N ALA A 81 19.29 9.07 -14.20
CA ALA A 81 18.53 9.95 -15.08
C ALA A 81 18.76 9.62 -16.56
N LEU A 82 20.02 9.41 -16.97
CA LEU A 82 20.37 9.00 -18.33
C LEU A 82 19.67 7.70 -18.75
N ILE A 83 19.74 6.65 -17.93
CA ILE A 83 19.08 5.38 -18.28
C ILE A 83 17.56 5.56 -18.34
N THR A 84 16.99 6.31 -17.40
CA THR A 84 15.55 6.58 -17.38
C THR A 84 15.13 7.32 -18.65
N ALA A 85 15.92 8.31 -19.09
CA ALA A 85 15.70 9.02 -20.34
C ALA A 85 15.76 8.08 -21.55
N GLU A 86 16.82 7.28 -21.67
CA GLU A 86 16.95 6.30 -22.76
C GLU A 86 15.78 5.30 -22.77
N PHE A 87 15.33 4.86 -21.58
CA PHE A 87 14.21 3.92 -21.47
C PHE A 87 12.88 4.53 -21.94
N LEU A 88 12.59 5.79 -21.57
CA LEU A 88 11.36 6.50 -21.99
C LEU A 88 11.19 6.59 -23.51
N PHE A 89 12.29 6.69 -24.24
CA PHE A 89 12.30 6.78 -25.70
C PHE A 89 12.75 5.49 -26.39
N SER A 90 12.94 4.41 -25.63
CA SER A 90 13.40 3.11 -26.16
C SER A 90 12.35 2.34 -26.96
N ARG A 91 11.07 2.77 -26.85
CA ARG A 91 9.86 2.05 -27.28
C ARG A 91 9.55 0.76 -26.50
N GLY A 92 10.31 0.51 -25.43
CA GLY A 92 10.16 -0.64 -24.54
C GLY A 92 9.32 -0.38 -23.29
N LEU A 93 8.53 0.68 -23.24
CA LEU A 93 7.60 0.91 -22.12
C LEU A 93 6.47 -0.13 -22.16
N GLU A 94 5.85 -0.36 -20.99
CA GLU A 94 4.83 -1.38 -20.82
C GLU A 94 3.62 -1.13 -21.74
N GLY A 95 3.29 -2.08 -22.62
CA GLY A 95 2.16 -1.92 -23.56
C GLY A 95 2.36 -0.87 -24.66
N GLN A 96 3.57 -0.35 -24.85
CA GLN A 96 3.88 0.61 -25.92
C GLN A 96 3.92 -0.02 -27.32
N GLU A 97 4.20 -1.34 -27.41
CA GLU A 97 4.19 -2.11 -28.66
C GLU A 97 5.06 -1.52 -29.79
N ASP A 98 6.28 -1.10 -29.47
CA ASP A 98 7.22 -0.49 -30.43
C ASP A 98 6.72 0.82 -31.08
N LEU A 99 5.70 1.46 -30.52
CA LEU A 99 5.16 2.72 -31.02
C LEU A 99 5.90 3.95 -30.47
N PRO A 100 5.95 5.06 -31.22
CA PRO A 100 6.51 6.31 -30.71
C PRO A 100 5.71 6.85 -29.53
N VAL A 101 6.37 7.68 -28.72
CA VAL A 101 5.65 8.55 -27.77
C VAL A 101 5.11 9.78 -28.50
N PHE A 102 4.02 10.36 -28.00
CA PHE A 102 3.39 11.52 -28.61
C PHE A 102 3.66 12.81 -27.82
N LEU A 103 3.72 13.95 -28.51
CA LEU A 103 3.93 15.27 -27.92
C LEU A 103 2.74 16.18 -28.25
N ALA A 104 2.12 16.75 -27.23
CA ALA A 104 1.00 17.69 -27.41
C ALA A 104 1.47 18.98 -28.14
N PRO A 105 0.60 19.64 -28.93
CA PRO A 105 0.99 20.81 -29.73
C PRO A 105 1.65 21.93 -28.90
N GLY A 106 1.05 22.30 -27.77
CA GLY A 106 1.59 23.34 -26.88
C GLY A 106 2.97 22.99 -26.29
N HIS A 107 3.29 21.71 -26.12
CA HIS A 107 4.62 21.27 -25.66
C HIS A 107 5.64 21.19 -26.81
N ALA A 108 5.22 20.93 -28.04
CA ALA A 108 6.11 21.00 -29.21
C ALA A 108 6.64 22.43 -29.44
N GLU A 109 5.77 23.43 -29.25
CA GLU A 109 6.18 24.84 -29.23
C GLU A 109 7.21 25.12 -28.13
N GLU A 110 6.96 24.63 -26.91
CA GLU A 110 7.86 24.83 -25.78
C GLU A 110 9.24 24.17 -25.99
N VAL A 111 9.30 22.98 -26.58
CA VAL A 111 10.56 22.32 -26.96
C VAL A 111 11.31 23.18 -27.97
N THR A 112 10.61 23.75 -28.95
CA THR A 112 11.20 24.64 -29.96
C THR A 112 11.74 25.93 -29.34
N GLU A 113 10.99 26.55 -28.43
CA GLU A 113 11.42 27.73 -27.67
C GLU A 113 12.66 27.45 -26.80
N LYS A 114 12.71 26.30 -26.12
CA LYS A 114 13.87 25.87 -25.30
C LYS A 114 15.09 25.59 -26.17
N TRP A 115 14.89 24.95 -27.32
CA TRP A 115 15.96 24.67 -28.28
C TRP A 115 16.57 25.96 -28.85
N HIS A 116 15.75 26.94 -29.23
CA HIS A 116 16.26 28.23 -29.73
C HIS A 116 17.08 28.98 -28.67
N ARG A 117 16.64 28.94 -27.40
CA ARG A 117 17.41 29.48 -26.27
C ARG A 117 18.74 28.76 -26.11
N LEU A 118 18.73 27.42 -26.08
CA LEU A 118 19.95 26.63 -25.98
C LEU A 118 20.93 26.95 -27.11
N ARG A 119 20.45 27.00 -28.36
CA ARG A 119 21.28 27.34 -29.51
C ARG A 119 21.93 28.72 -29.38
N SER A 120 21.23 29.69 -28.79
CA SER A 120 21.80 31.02 -28.53
C SER A 120 22.83 31.03 -27.39
N GLU A 121 22.73 30.11 -26.43
CA GLU A 121 23.68 29.94 -25.33
C GLU A 121 24.94 29.14 -25.72
N MET A 122 24.86 28.30 -26.75
CA MET A 122 25.91 27.34 -27.11
C MET A 122 27.21 27.98 -27.65
N GLY A 123 27.17 29.18 -28.24
CA GLY A 123 28.36 29.81 -28.84
C GLY A 123 29.11 28.89 -29.84
N ASP A 124 30.35 29.24 -30.20
CA ASP A 124 31.25 28.41 -31.04
C ASP A 124 32.09 27.43 -30.21
N ASP A 125 31.68 27.08 -28.99
CA ASP A 125 32.51 26.28 -28.07
C ASP A 125 32.47 24.78 -28.43
N GLU A 126 33.21 24.41 -29.47
CA GLU A 126 33.60 23.04 -29.81
C GLU A 126 34.61 22.53 -28.77
N SER A 127 34.13 22.19 -27.58
CA SER A 127 34.99 21.59 -26.56
C SER A 127 35.45 20.20 -27.01
N ALA A 128 36.78 20.05 -27.17
CA ALA A 128 37.42 18.77 -27.38
C ALA A 128 37.05 17.77 -26.26
N PRO A 129 36.92 16.47 -26.56
CA PRO A 129 36.54 15.47 -25.56
C PRO A 129 37.52 15.48 -24.38
N ASP A 130 37.01 15.51 -23.16
CA ASP A 130 37.81 15.54 -21.93
C ASP A 130 38.78 14.34 -21.93
N PRO A 131 40.11 14.55 -21.89
CA PRO A 131 41.08 13.45 -21.88
C PRO A 131 40.91 12.48 -20.70
N ARG A 132 40.21 12.88 -19.64
CA ARG A 132 39.84 12.00 -18.52
C ARG A 132 38.79 10.96 -18.90
N ILE A 133 37.98 11.19 -19.93
CA ILE A 133 36.99 10.21 -20.41
C ILE A 133 37.70 8.96 -20.92
N ARG A 134 38.73 9.13 -21.78
CA ARG A 134 39.50 8.00 -22.33
C ARG A 134 40.11 7.11 -21.24
N ALA A 135 40.68 7.69 -20.19
CA ALA A 135 41.28 6.94 -19.09
C ALA A 135 40.25 6.07 -18.34
N VAL A 136 39.01 6.55 -18.20
CA VAL A 136 37.92 5.79 -17.56
C VAL A 136 37.37 4.72 -18.51
N GLU A 137 37.29 4.99 -19.81
CA GLU A 137 36.93 4.00 -20.82
C GLU A 137 37.93 2.83 -20.84
N GLU A 138 39.23 3.13 -20.88
CA GLU A 138 40.30 2.12 -20.78
C GLU A 138 40.25 1.33 -19.45
N GLN A 139 39.80 1.96 -18.37
CA GLN A 139 39.59 1.27 -17.10
C GLN A 139 38.40 0.32 -17.16
N LEU A 140 37.28 0.73 -17.77
CA LEU A 140 36.12 -0.12 -17.96
C LEU A 140 36.45 -1.33 -18.84
N GLU A 141 37.15 -1.11 -19.96
CA GLU A 141 37.61 -2.18 -20.85
C GLU A 141 38.48 -3.20 -20.10
N ARG A 142 39.45 -2.71 -19.31
CA ARG A 142 40.26 -3.58 -18.44
C ARG A 142 39.42 -4.40 -17.47
N LEU A 143 38.39 -3.81 -16.83
CA LEU A 143 37.50 -4.55 -15.93
C LEU A 143 36.68 -5.61 -16.65
N VAL A 144 36.16 -5.28 -17.84
CA VAL A 144 35.44 -6.22 -18.70
C VAL A 144 36.34 -7.39 -19.08
N ASP A 145 37.57 -7.12 -19.52
CA ASP A 145 38.52 -8.15 -19.92
C ASP A 145 38.96 -9.01 -18.74
N GLN A 146 39.25 -8.42 -17.58
CA GLN A 146 39.56 -9.15 -16.36
C GLN A 146 38.42 -10.09 -15.94
N ARG A 147 37.15 -9.68 -16.14
CA ARG A 147 36.01 -10.56 -15.89
C ARG A 147 35.93 -11.68 -16.93
N ARG A 148 36.11 -11.38 -18.22
CA ARG A 148 36.11 -12.38 -19.31
C ARG A 148 37.20 -13.44 -19.13
N THR A 149 38.38 -13.06 -18.66
CA THR A 149 39.50 -13.98 -18.41
C THR A 149 39.43 -14.64 -17.03
N ALA A 150 38.31 -14.51 -16.31
CA ALA A 150 38.09 -15.04 -14.95
C ALA A 150 39.12 -14.58 -13.90
N ALA A 151 39.81 -13.46 -14.14
CA ALA A 151 40.71 -12.83 -13.16
C ALA A 151 39.93 -12.16 -12.01
N LEU A 152 38.65 -11.84 -12.25
CA LEU A 152 37.71 -11.34 -11.23
C LEU A 152 36.59 -12.35 -10.98
N THR A 153 36.31 -12.57 -9.69
CA THR A 153 35.08 -13.25 -9.26
C THR A 153 33.87 -12.38 -9.59
N GLY A 154 32.68 -12.98 -9.75
CA GLY A 154 31.45 -12.23 -10.02
C GLY A 154 31.17 -11.14 -8.97
N ARG A 155 31.39 -11.44 -7.68
CA ARG A 155 31.19 -10.46 -6.58
C ARG A 155 32.16 -9.29 -6.65
N GLU A 156 33.44 -9.53 -6.94
CA GLU A 156 34.41 -8.45 -7.09
C GLU A 156 34.12 -7.61 -8.34
N ALA A 157 33.71 -8.25 -9.44
CA ALA A 157 33.28 -7.53 -10.64
C ALA A 157 32.07 -6.63 -10.38
N VAL A 158 31.03 -7.14 -9.68
CA VAL A 158 29.86 -6.34 -9.25
C VAL A 158 30.31 -5.09 -8.48
N ARG A 159 31.17 -5.26 -7.48
CA ARG A 159 31.67 -4.17 -6.65
C ARG A 159 32.38 -3.11 -7.48
N ARG A 160 33.29 -3.52 -8.38
CA ARG A 160 34.05 -2.63 -9.26
C ARG A 160 33.15 -1.90 -10.26
N PHE A 161 32.24 -2.60 -10.93
CA PHE A 161 31.34 -1.96 -11.90
C PHE A 161 30.43 -0.92 -11.25
N ARG A 162 29.95 -1.15 -10.01
CA ARG A 162 29.16 -0.16 -9.26
C ARG A 162 29.91 1.13 -8.94
N GLU A 163 31.22 1.02 -8.74
CA GLU A 163 32.08 2.15 -8.40
C GLU A 163 32.39 2.97 -9.66
N GLU A 164 32.71 2.30 -10.78
CA GLU A 164 33.26 2.97 -11.97
C GLU A 164 32.19 3.39 -13.00
N VAL A 165 31.17 2.57 -13.24
CA VAL A 165 30.20 2.80 -14.32
C VAL A 165 29.40 4.10 -14.13
N PRO A 166 28.86 4.42 -12.94
CA PRO A 166 28.13 5.69 -12.76
C PRO A 166 29.00 6.93 -13.03
N GLY A 167 30.27 6.89 -12.63
CA GLY A 167 31.22 7.97 -12.86
C GLY A 167 31.56 8.17 -14.34
N LEU A 168 31.73 7.07 -15.10
CA LEU A 168 31.91 7.12 -16.55
C LEU A 168 30.70 7.76 -17.24
N VAL A 169 29.51 7.26 -16.93
CA VAL A 169 28.25 7.70 -17.55
C VAL A 169 27.99 9.19 -17.29
N ALA A 170 28.25 9.66 -16.07
CA ALA A 170 28.06 11.06 -15.70
C ALA A 170 29.03 12.01 -16.41
N ARG A 171 30.27 11.59 -16.70
CA ARG A 171 31.28 12.42 -17.37
C ARG A 171 31.05 12.58 -18.87
N ILE A 172 30.38 11.61 -19.49
CA ILE A 172 30.14 11.63 -20.94
C ILE A 172 28.85 12.40 -21.27
N ALA A 173 27.94 12.53 -20.31
CA ALA A 173 26.72 13.29 -20.50
C ALA A 173 26.94 14.80 -20.34
N GLY A 174 26.35 15.59 -21.24
CA GLY A 174 26.09 17.01 -20.98
C GLY A 174 26.75 18.03 -21.92
N THR A 175 27.46 17.60 -22.97
CA THR A 175 28.00 18.54 -23.97
C THR A 175 26.89 19.10 -24.88
N ALA A 176 27.15 20.27 -25.45
CA ALA A 176 26.22 20.96 -26.35
C ALA A 176 25.97 20.16 -27.64
N VAL A 177 27.04 19.67 -28.27
CA VAL A 177 26.97 18.80 -29.46
C VAL A 177 26.19 17.52 -29.17
N GLU A 178 26.38 16.94 -27.98
CA GLU A 178 25.65 15.77 -27.56
C GLU A 178 24.14 16.05 -27.49
N ARG A 179 23.70 17.17 -26.90
CA ARG A 179 22.26 17.54 -26.90
C ARG A 179 21.68 17.65 -28.31
N ALA A 180 22.43 18.21 -29.25
CA ALA A 180 22.02 18.32 -30.64
C ALA A 180 21.87 16.95 -31.32
N ASN A 181 22.86 16.07 -31.14
CA ASN A 181 22.82 14.70 -31.66
C ASN A 181 21.64 13.92 -31.09
N GLN A 182 21.31 14.14 -29.81
CA GLN A 182 20.21 13.47 -29.14
C GLN A 182 18.86 13.96 -29.64
N LEU A 183 18.72 15.26 -29.91
CA LEU A 183 17.52 15.79 -30.56
C LEU A 183 17.36 15.22 -31.98
N LEU A 184 18.44 15.17 -32.76
CA LEU A 184 18.42 14.57 -34.10
C LEU A 184 17.99 13.10 -34.03
N ARG A 185 18.53 12.34 -33.07
CA ARG A 185 18.18 10.94 -32.84
C ARG A 185 16.70 10.73 -32.55
N LEU A 186 16.07 11.61 -31.76
CA LEU A 186 14.61 11.53 -31.51
C LEU A 186 13.79 11.58 -32.81
N TYR A 187 14.22 12.37 -33.80
CA TYR A 187 13.56 12.47 -35.10
C TYR A 187 13.94 11.32 -36.04
N GLU A 188 15.24 10.99 -36.14
CA GLU A 188 15.72 9.94 -37.05
C GLU A 188 15.24 8.55 -36.66
N GLU A 189 15.21 8.26 -35.36
CA GLU A 189 14.68 7.00 -34.84
C GLU A 189 13.15 7.00 -34.74
N ASP A 190 12.49 8.11 -35.08
CA ASP A 190 11.04 8.28 -34.95
C ASP A 190 10.57 7.98 -33.51
N ALA A 191 11.33 8.39 -32.51
CA ALA A 191 11.06 8.07 -31.11
C ALA A 191 9.90 8.92 -30.55
N VAL A 192 9.70 10.12 -31.09
CA VAL A 192 8.64 11.06 -30.72
C VAL A 192 7.87 11.56 -31.94
N ARG A 193 6.54 11.65 -31.83
CA ARG A 193 5.66 12.22 -32.87
C ARG A 193 4.74 13.30 -32.32
N PRO A 194 4.32 14.27 -33.15
CA PRO A 194 3.21 15.16 -32.78
C PRO A 194 1.94 14.36 -32.50
N LEU A 195 1.18 14.76 -31.48
CA LEU A 195 -0.08 14.13 -31.11
C LEU A 195 -1.10 14.15 -32.26
N ALA A 196 -1.05 15.16 -33.13
CA ALA A 196 -1.92 15.27 -34.31
C ALA A 196 -1.78 14.10 -35.31
N LEU A 197 -0.72 13.29 -35.20
CA LEU A 197 -0.56 12.07 -36.01
C LEU A 197 -1.19 10.83 -35.38
N HIS A 198 -1.73 10.93 -34.16
CA HIS A 198 -2.44 9.83 -33.53
C HIS A 198 -3.81 9.62 -34.21
N PRO A 199 -4.21 8.38 -34.58
CA PRO A 199 -5.46 8.14 -35.31
C PRO A 199 -6.72 8.67 -34.62
N ASP A 200 -6.75 8.62 -33.29
CA ASP A 200 -7.89 9.06 -32.49
C ASP A 200 -7.83 10.54 -32.06
N ALA A 201 -6.78 11.28 -32.45
CA ALA A 201 -6.65 12.70 -32.12
C ALA A 201 -7.45 13.57 -33.10
N THR A 202 -8.76 13.64 -32.88
CA THR A 202 -9.68 14.45 -33.68
C THR A 202 -9.52 15.96 -33.43
N GLU A 203 -10.03 16.80 -34.34
CA GLU A 203 -9.93 18.27 -34.27
C GLU A 203 -10.52 18.83 -32.96
N ASP A 204 -11.58 18.24 -32.42
CA ASP A 204 -12.20 18.66 -31.16
C ASP A 204 -11.34 18.34 -29.92
N ILE A 205 -10.50 17.30 -30.00
CA ILE A 205 -9.50 16.99 -28.97
C ILE A 205 -8.33 17.96 -29.09
N LEU A 206 -7.81 18.17 -30.30
CA LEU A 206 -6.61 18.98 -30.54
C LEU A 206 -6.87 20.49 -30.33
N ASP A 207 -7.92 21.03 -30.95
CA ASP A 207 -8.12 22.49 -31.07
C ASP A 207 -9.14 23.06 -30.08
N ARG A 208 -10.01 22.22 -29.49
CA ARG A 208 -11.10 22.67 -28.61
C ARG A 208 -11.24 21.94 -27.27
N PRO A 209 -10.15 21.49 -26.61
CA PRO A 209 -10.26 20.69 -25.37
C PRO A 209 -10.95 21.46 -24.23
N GLU A 210 -10.71 22.78 -24.13
CA GLU A 210 -11.31 23.67 -23.13
C GLU A 210 -12.83 23.82 -23.27
N THR A 211 -13.40 23.50 -24.44
CA THR A 211 -14.86 23.57 -24.64
C THR A 211 -15.56 22.30 -24.20
N LEU A 212 -14.91 21.15 -24.35
CA LEU A 212 -15.47 19.83 -24.01
C LEU A 212 -15.40 19.52 -22.52
N LEU A 213 -14.36 19.99 -21.84
CA LEU A 213 -14.15 19.81 -20.39
C LEU A 213 -13.80 21.12 -19.70
N ARG A 214 -14.58 22.17 -19.98
CA ARG A 214 -14.32 23.54 -19.49
C ARG A 214 -14.15 23.63 -17.98
N LYS A 215 -15.04 22.96 -17.23
CA LYS A 215 -15.03 23.01 -15.76
C LYS A 215 -13.74 22.39 -15.22
N GLU A 216 -13.35 21.23 -15.76
CA GLU A 216 -12.13 20.52 -15.39
C GLU A 216 -10.89 21.31 -15.79
N PHE A 217 -10.87 21.86 -17.01
CA PHE A 217 -9.79 22.72 -17.50
C PHE A 217 -9.58 23.94 -16.60
N ASP A 218 -10.62 24.74 -16.35
CA ASP A 218 -10.54 25.95 -15.52
C ASP A 218 -10.14 25.63 -14.07
N ALA A 219 -10.54 24.46 -13.54
CA ALA A 219 -10.16 24.02 -12.20
C ALA A 219 -8.70 23.56 -12.14
N LEU A 220 -8.25 22.81 -13.14
CA LEU A 220 -6.90 22.29 -13.24
C LEU A 220 -5.88 23.40 -13.46
N GLU A 221 -6.14 24.31 -14.43
CA GLU A 221 -5.29 25.47 -14.71
C GLU A 221 -5.07 26.32 -13.44
N ARG A 222 -6.15 26.62 -12.71
CA ARG A 222 -6.07 27.36 -11.43
C ARG A 222 -5.23 26.62 -10.40
N THR A 223 -5.40 25.31 -10.27
CA THR A 223 -4.64 24.49 -9.31
C THR A 223 -3.15 24.48 -9.65
N ILE A 224 -2.81 24.30 -10.94
CA ILE A 224 -1.42 24.34 -11.43
C ILE A 224 -0.80 25.73 -11.19
N ALA A 225 -1.52 26.80 -11.56
CA ALA A 225 -1.06 28.17 -11.40
C ALA A 225 -0.80 28.51 -9.92
N GLN A 226 -1.73 28.15 -9.02
CA GLN A 226 -1.58 28.38 -7.58
C GLN A 226 -0.36 27.65 -7.01
N ARG A 227 -0.15 26.37 -7.40
CA ARG A 227 0.99 25.59 -6.92
C ARG A 227 2.32 26.17 -7.40
N ARG A 228 2.38 26.64 -8.65
CA ARG A 228 3.56 27.30 -9.21
C ARG A 228 3.89 28.60 -8.47
N GLN A 229 2.88 29.42 -8.17
CA GLN A 229 3.06 30.66 -7.41
C GLN A 229 3.54 30.41 -5.97
N SER A 230 3.00 29.37 -5.30
CA SER A 230 3.36 29.05 -3.91
C SER A 230 4.84 28.66 -3.70
N GLY A 231 5.55 28.31 -4.79
CA GLY A 231 6.97 27.95 -4.77
C GLY A 231 7.89 28.92 -5.50
N ALA A 232 7.39 30.07 -5.97
CA ALA A 232 8.20 31.10 -6.62
C ALA A 232 8.88 31.98 -5.55
N ARG A 233 10.17 32.32 -5.74
CA ARG A 233 10.85 33.27 -4.85
C ARG A 233 10.26 34.68 -5.04
N PRO A 234 10.20 35.52 -3.98
CA PRO A 234 9.76 36.91 -4.13
C PRO A 234 10.67 37.63 -5.13
N GLY A 235 10.14 37.96 -6.31
CA GLY A 235 10.89 38.61 -7.41
C GLY A 235 10.93 37.83 -8.74
N GLU A 236 10.60 36.54 -8.76
CA GLU A 236 10.49 35.72 -9.99
C GLU A 236 9.08 35.78 -10.63
N THR A 237 8.40 36.92 -10.55
CA THR A 237 7.12 37.14 -11.25
C THR A 237 7.38 37.50 -12.71
N GLY A 238 7.98 36.58 -13.46
CA GLY A 238 8.10 36.70 -14.91
C GLY A 238 6.73 36.51 -15.57
N HIS A 239 6.40 37.39 -16.52
CA HIS A 239 5.18 37.40 -17.35
C HIS A 239 4.91 36.11 -18.19
N GLY A 240 5.60 34.99 -17.92
CA GLY A 240 5.47 33.72 -18.66
C GLY A 240 4.71 32.60 -17.94
N GLY A 241 4.41 32.72 -16.64
CA GLY A 241 3.86 31.59 -15.86
C GLY A 241 2.43 31.16 -16.22
N GLY A 242 1.60 32.08 -16.71
CA GLY A 242 0.22 31.80 -17.12
C GLY A 242 0.12 30.93 -18.36
N GLY A 243 0.98 31.18 -19.36
CA GLY A 243 0.99 30.40 -20.61
C GLY A 243 1.38 28.94 -20.38
N THR A 244 2.36 28.67 -19.51
CA THR A 244 2.77 27.30 -19.20
C THR A 244 1.67 26.53 -18.45
N ALA A 245 1.00 27.15 -17.47
CA ALA A 245 -0.08 26.47 -16.73
C ALA A 245 -1.27 26.09 -17.63
N ARG A 246 -1.61 26.98 -18.57
CA ARG A 246 -2.63 26.73 -19.59
C ARG A 246 -2.25 25.56 -20.49
N ARG A 247 -1.02 25.55 -21.04
CA ARG A 247 -0.49 24.46 -21.90
C ARG A 247 -0.49 23.11 -21.18
N ASP A 248 -0.08 23.07 -19.91
CA ASP A 248 -0.08 21.84 -19.10
C ASP A 248 -1.51 21.31 -18.86
N ALA A 249 -2.45 22.22 -18.53
CA ALA A 249 -3.85 21.86 -18.35
C ALA A 249 -4.47 21.34 -19.66
N GLU A 250 -4.14 21.98 -20.79
CA GLU A 250 -4.57 21.58 -22.12
C GLU A 250 -4.08 20.16 -22.46
N ALA A 251 -2.80 19.87 -22.27
CA ALA A 251 -2.23 18.55 -22.53
C ALA A 251 -2.87 17.46 -21.66
N ILE A 252 -3.14 17.74 -20.38
CA ILE A 252 -3.84 16.80 -19.50
C ILE A 252 -5.27 16.56 -19.99
N VAL A 253 -6.01 17.62 -20.34
CA VAL A 253 -7.39 17.49 -20.84
C VAL A 253 -7.43 16.74 -22.17
N GLN A 254 -6.50 17.02 -23.09
CA GLN A 254 -6.33 16.26 -24.33
C GLN A 254 -6.10 14.77 -24.05
N THR A 255 -5.23 14.46 -23.09
CA THR A 255 -4.96 13.07 -22.65
C THR A 255 -6.23 12.40 -22.12
N MET A 256 -7.00 13.11 -21.29
CA MET A 256 -8.27 12.60 -20.76
C MET A 256 -9.34 12.39 -21.84
N LEU A 257 -9.39 13.25 -22.87
CA LEU A 257 -10.31 13.11 -23.98
C LEU A 257 -9.92 11.94 -24.90
N LEU A 258 -8.62 11.78 -25.17
CA LEU A 258 -8.09 10.62 -25.90
C LEU A 258 -8.37 9.31 -25.17
N GLU A 259 -8.16 9.27 -23.86
CA GLU A 259 -8.51 8.12 -23.04
C GLU A 259 -10.00 7.76 -23.20
N ARG A 260 -10.89 8.77 -23.18
CA ARG A 260 -12.34 8.55 -23.37
C ARG A 260 -12.70 8.09 -24.78
N ALA A 261 -11.99 8.58 -25.80
CA ALA A 261 -12.16 8.14 -27.18
C ALA A 261 -11.69 6.68 -27.36
N GLY A 262 -10.54 6.33 -26.75
CA GLY A 262 -9.92 5.00 -26.73
C GLY A 262 -10.55 4.00 -25.75
N ALA A 263 -11.46 4.43 -24.87
CA ALA A 263 -12.16 3.56 -23.91
C ALA A 263 -13.00 2.44 -24.58
N ARG A 264 -13.11 2.43 -25.92
CA ARG A 264 -13.74 1.38 -26.72
C ARG A 264 -12.77 0.28 -27.19
N SER A 265 -11.45 0.42 -26.99
CA SER A 265 -10.41 -0.37 -27.69
C SER A 265 -9.33 -0.99 -26.79
N ASP A 266 -9.64 -1.33 -25.53
CA ASP A 266 -8.65 -1.88 -24.56
C ASP A 266 -7.36 -1.03 -24.47
N THR A 267 -7.47 0.27 -24.74
CA THR A 267 -6.35 1.21 -24.83
C THR A 267 -6.38 2.19 -23.67
N ARG A 268 -5.23 2.39 -23.02
CA ARG A 268 -4.98 3.43 -22.02
C ARG A 268 -4.05 4.48 -22.61
N VAL A 269 -4.23 5.73 -22.22
CA VAL A 269 -3.47 6.89 -22.65
C VAL A 269 -2.84 7.50 -21.40
N VAL A 270 -1.52 7.64 -21.43
CA VAL A 270 -0.71 8.08 -20.30
C VAL A 270 0.11 9.29 -20.70
N LEU A 271 0.04 10.38 -19.93
CA LEU A 271 0.95 11.52 -20.06
C LEU A 271 2.09 11.41 -19.05
N ILE A 272 3.33 11.40 -19.50
CA ILE A 272 4.52 11.40 -18.65
C ILE A 272 5.01 12.84 -18.48
N THR A 273 5.26 13.24 -17.24
CA THR A 273 5.79 14.56 -16.89
C THR A 273 7.06 14.46 -16.06
N ALA A 274 8.02 15.35 -16.33
CA ALA A 274 9.13 15.61 -15.44
C ALA A 274 8.79 16.70 -14.39
N ASP A 275 7.75 17.51 -14.57
CA ASP A 275 7.36 18.55 -13.61
C ASP A 275 6.65 17.94 -12.39
N GLN A 276 7.40 17.78 -11.30
CA GLN A 276 6.87 17.29 -10.02
C GLN A 276 5.76 18.19 -9.46
N LYS A 277 5.79 19.51 -9.71
CA LYS A 277 4.74 20.43 -9.24
C LYS A 277 3.46 20.22 -10.04
N LEU A 278 3.57 20.00 -11.35
CA LEU A 278 2.43 19.62 -12.20
C LEU A 278 1.82 18.31 -11.71
N PHE A 279 2.65 17.31 -11.46
CA PHE A 279 2.22 16.02 -10.94
C PHE A 279 1.49 16.13 -9.59
N GLU A 280 2.05 16.89 -8.64
CA GLU A 280 1.42 17.13 -7.34
C GLU A 280 0.07 17.87 -7.49
N ALA A 281 0.00 18.90 -8.34
CA ALA A 281 -1.21 19.68 -8.59
C ALA A 281 -2.33 18.82 -9.21
N TYR A 282 -2.02 18.03 -10.23
CA TYR A 282 -2.98 17.12 -10.85
C TYR A 282 -3.42 16.03 -9.88
N SER A 283 -2.50 15.45 -9.09
CA SER A 283 -2.84 14.45 -8.05
C SER A 283 -3.82 15.02 -7.03
N GLU A 284 -3.54 16.21 -6.50
CA GLU A 284 -4.39 16.87 -5.52
C GLU A 284 -5.79 17.16 -6.09
N TRP A 285 -5.86 17.71 -7.30
CA TRP A 285 -7.12 17.97 -7.99
C TRP A 285 -7.91 16.68 -8.23
N TYR A 286 -7.27 15.68 -8.84
CA TYR A 286 -7.91 14.43 -9.22
C TYR A 286 -8.48 13.71 -8.00
N TRP A 287 -7.69 13.54 -6.92
CA TRP A 287 -8.18 12.81 -5.74
C TRP A 287 -9.20 13.61 -4.94
N ARG A 288 -9.15 14.96 -4.95
CA ARG A 288 -10.17 15.80 -4.32
C ARG A 288 -11.52 15.67 -5.04
N GLU A 289 -11.52 15.84 -6.37
CA GLU A 289 -12.75 15.79 -7.17
C GLU A 289 -13.32 14.37 -7.24
N ASN A 290 -12.47 13.35 -7.27
CA ASN A 290 -12.90 11.95 -7.38
C ASN A 290 -13.07 11.24 -6.03
N ALA A 291 -12.74 11.85 -4.89
CA ALA A 291 -12.86 11.21 -3.56
C ALA A 291 -14.24 10.61 -3.29
N GLN A 292 -15.30 11.20 -3.86
CA GLN A 292 -16.69 10.79 -3.65
C GLN A 292 -17.28 9.92 -4.77
N ALA A 293 -16.64 9.86 -5.93
CA ALA A 293 -17.08 9.04 -7.05
C ALA A 293 -16.55 7.60 -6.87
N GLY A 294 -17.45 6.63 -6.77
CA GLY A 294 -17.15 5.21 -6.55
C GLY A 294 -16.31 4.54 -7.65
N PRO A 295 -16.21 3.18 -7.66
CA PRO A 295 -15.19 2.41 -8.40
C PRO A 295 -15.22 2.48 -9.95
N GLY A 296 -15.98 3.36 -10.58
CA GLY A 296 -16.01 3.59 -12.03
C GLY A 296 -15.19 4.80 -12.49
N ARG A 297 -14.14 5.18 -11.75
CA ARG A 297 -13.37 6.44 -11.96
C ARG A 297 -12.73 6.51 -13.35
N ALA A 298 -12.68 7.73 -13.90
CA ALA A 298 -11.78 8.07 -15.01
C ALA A 298 -10.34 7.67 -14.63
N SER A 299 -9.57 7.08 -15.53
CA SER A 299 -8.20 6.66 -15.22
C SER A 299 -7.34 7.86 -14.81
N PHE A 300 -6.45 7.65 -13.84
CA PHE A 300 -5.42 8.65 -13.52
C PHE A 300 -4.45 8.68 -14.70
N VAL A 301 -4.43 9.75 -15.51
CA VAL A 301 -3.68 9.73 -16.79
C VAL A 301 -2.22 10.19 -16.68
N LEU A 302 -1.83 10.86 -15.58
CA LEU A 302 -0.51 11.47 -15.46
C LEU A 302 0.48 10.55 -14.74
N ARG A 303 1.72 10.43 -15.22
CA ARG A 303 2.81 9.65 -14.60
C ARG A 303 4.07 10.50 -14.38
N PRO A 304 4.78 10.33 -13.26
CA PRO A 304 6.07 10.98 -13.06
C PRO A 304 7.21 10.19 -13.72
N VAL A 305 8.26 10.87 -14.17
CA VAL A 305 9.50 10.21 -14.67
C VAL A 305 10.05 9.16 -13.69
N LEU A 306 9.91 9.39 -12.38
CA LEU A 306 10.35 8.47 -11.33
C LEU A 306 9.76 7.04 -11.46
N GLN A 307 8.61 6.85 -12.12
CA GLN A 307 8.05 5.53 -12.38
C GLN A 307 8.92 4.66 -13.29
N TYR A 308 9.69 5.28 -14.17
CA TYR A 308 10.42 4.61 -15.25
C TYR A 308 11.89 4.37 -14.90
N VAL A 309 12.28 4.60 -13.65
CA VAL A 309 13.66 4.38 -13.20
C VAL A 309 14.04 2.90 -13.22
N PRO A 310 15.34 2.58 -13.37
CA PRO A 310 15.79 1.21 -13.60
C PRO A 310 15.39 0.19 -12.54
N ILE A 311 15.41 0.57 -11.27
CA ILE A 311 15.09 -0.36 -10.18
C ILE A 311 13.62 -0.83 -10.21
N LEU A 312 12.72 -0.01 -10.77
CA LEU A 312 11.30 -0.31 -10.87
C LEU A 312 10.94 -1.05 -12.16
N ASN A 313 11.86 -1.15 -13.12
CA ASN A 313 11.59 -1.70 -14.46
C ASN A 313 12.61 -2.79 -14.84
N VAL A 314 13.24 -3.43 -13.84
CA VAL A 314 14.34 -4.39 -14.05
C VAL A 314 13.96 -5.53 -14.99
N GLU A 315 12.70 -5.98 -15.00
CA GLU A 315 12.27 -7.08 -15.87
C GLU A 315 12.10 -6.67 -17.34
N LYS A 316 11.79 -5.39 -17.59
CA LYS A 316 11.45 -4.86 -18.93
C LYS A 316 12.64 -4.28 -19.66
N MET A 317 13.74 -4.04 -18.94
CA MET A 317 14.94 -3.49 -19.55
C MET A 317 15.80 -4.58 -20.24
N PRO A 318 16.62 -4.24 -21.24
CA PRO A 318 17.28 -5.21 -22.14
C PRO A 318 18.16 -6.28 -21.48
N ASN A 319 18.85 -5.96 -20.38
CA ASN A 319 19.62 -6.95 -19.58
C ASN A 319 18.95 -7.29 -18.25
N GLY A 320 17.63 -7.16 -18.21
CA GLY A 320 16.79 -7.59 -17.13
C GLY A 320 16.92 -9.08 -16.81
N ILE A 321 16.40 -9.45 -15.66
CA ILE A 321 16.22 -10.85 -15.27
C ILE A 321 14.73 -11.10 -15.29
N GLY A 322 14.26 -11.90 -16.25
CA GLY A 322 12.90 -12.39 -16.25
C GLY A 322 12.65 -13.17 -14.96
N HIS A 323 11.59 -12.82 -14.22
CA HIS A 323 11.26 -13.32 -12.88
C HIS A 323 12.05 -12.68 -11.72
N SER A 324 12.40 -11.41 -11.86
CA SER A 324 13.01 -10.64 -10.78
C SER A 324 11.97 -10.28 -9.72
N ASP A 325 12.16 -10.75 -8.48
CA ASP A 325 11.30 -10.36 -7.36
C ASP A 325 11.63 -8.98 -6.76
N VAL A 326 12.53 -8.21 -7.40
CA VAL A 326 13.01 -6.90 -6.93
C VAL A 326 11.87 -5.89 -6.77
N MET A 327 10.94 -5.79 -7.72
CA MET A 327 9.81 -4.87 -7.62
C MET A 327 8.90 -5.22 -6.44
N ARG A 328 8.57 -6.51 -6.30
CA ARG A 328 7.78 -7.04 -5.18
C ARG A 328 8.47 -6.75 -3.83
N ARG A 329 9.78 -6.99 -3.72
CA ARG A 329 10.56 -6.69 -2.50
C ARG A 329 10.65 -5.19 -2.21
N THR A 330 10.80 -4.36 -3.24
CA THR A 330 10.81 -2.90 -3.13
C THR A 330 9.47 -2.42 -2.56
N ARG A 331 8.36 -2.96 -3.08
CA ARG A 331 7.02 -2.72 -2.54
C ARG A 331 6.94 -3.10 -1.08
N HIS A 332 7.37 -4.31 -0.71
CA HIS A 332 7.30 -4.77 0.68
C HIS A 332 8.15 -3.92 1.63
N ALA A 333 9.35 -3.49 1.21
CA ALA A 333 10.18 -2.59 1.99
C ALA A 333 9.49 -1.24 2.25
N LEU A 334 8.81 -0.68 1.24
CA LEU A 334 8.08 0.57 1.36
C LEU A 334 6.76 0.41 2.14
N ASP A 335 6.01 -0.65 1.90
CA ASP A 335 4.79 -1.01 2.66
C ASP A 335 5.13 -1.23 4.14
N ALA A 336 6.30 -1.81 4.44
CA ALA A 336 6.79 -1.96 5.80
C ALA A 336 7.03 -0.62 6.48
N LEU A 337 7.47 0.43 5.76
CA LEU A 337 7.61 1.80 6.30
C LEU A 337 6.23 2.41 6.58
N PHE A 338 5.29 2.28 5.63
CA PHE A 338 3.97 2.94 5.68
C PHE A 338 2.87 2.10 6.34
N ALA A 339 3.22 1.02 7.03
CA ALA A 339 2.25 0.07 7.60
C ALA A 339 1.19 0.75 8.50
N ASN A 340 1.60 1.75 9.29
CA ASN A 340 0.68 2.52 10.14
C ASN A 340 -0.25 3.44 9.34
N LEU A 341 0.23 4.05 8.26
CA LEU A 341 -0.58 4.92 7.42
C LEU A 341 -1.65 4.12 6.65
N ARG A 342 -1.27 2.94 6.17
CA ARG A 342 -2.20 2.01 5.51
C ARG A 342 -3.37 1.61 6.43
N ALA A 343 -3.17 1.59 7.75
CA ALA A 343 -4.21 1.22 8.70
C ALA A 343 -5.34 2.25 8.85
N VAL A 344 -5.07 3.51 8.50
CA VAL A 344 -5.95 4.64 8.76
C VAL A 344 -6.44 5.34 7.50
N ASP A 345 -5.84 5.02 6.35
CA ASP A 345 -6.17 5.64 5.08
C ASP A 345 -6.67 4.61 4.05
N PRO A 346 -7.99 4.57 3.78
CA PRO A 346 -8.58 3.65 2.82
C PRO A 346 -8.17 3.95 1.37
N GLY A 347 -7.64 5.13 1.08
CA GLY A 347 -7.15 5.50 -0.26
C GLY A 347 -5.67 5.16 -0.49
N TYR A 348 -4.99 4.54 0.48
CA TYR A 348 -3.60 4.10 0.32
C TYR A 348 -3.49 3.04 -0.80
N PRO A 349 -2.45 3.10 -1.67
CA PRO A 349 -1.33 4.05 -1.67
C PRO A 349 -1.55 5.34 -2.49
N HIS A 350 -2.66 5.46 -3.21
CA HIS A 350 -2.93 6.57 -4.14
C HIS A 350 -2.94 7.96 -3.50
N THR A 351 -3.38 8.01 -2.24
CA THR A 351 -3.42 9.20 -1.38
C THR A 351 -2.05 9.62 -0.85
N LEU A 352 -0.97 8.87 -1.10
CA LEU A 352 0.37 9.23 -0.61
C LEU A 352 0.82 10.62 -1.08
N ALA A 353 0.36 11.11 -2.24
CA ALA A 353 0.62 12.47 -2.70
C ALA A 353 0.08 13.54 -1.72
N ILE A 354 -1.09 13.29 -1.12
CA ILE A 354 -1.69 14.16 -0.11
C ILE A 354 -0.85 14.08 1.17
N HIS A 355 -0.50 12.88 1.62
CA HIS A 355 0.30 12.68 2.85
C HIS A 355 1.68 13.30 2.78
N ARG A 356 2.31 13.33 1.60
CA ARG A 356 3.56 14.08 1.38
C ARG A 356 3.38 15.56 1.65
N THR A 357 2.30 16.16 1.16
CA THR A 357 1.99 17.57 1.42
C THR A 357 1.67 17.80 2.90
N LEU A 358 0.93 16.89 3.55
CA LEU A 358 0.63 16.97 4.98
C LEU A 358 1.90 16.87 5.83
N ALA A 359 2.85 15.98 5.50
CA ALA A 359 4.11 15.84 6.22
C ALA A 359 4.90 17.16 6.29
N ARG A 360 4.89 17.97 5.21
CA ARG A 360 5.49 19.32 5.17
C ARG A 360 4.87 20.29 6.18
N HIS A 361 3.57 20.18 6.41
CA HIS A 361 2.85 21.04 7.35
C HIS A 361 2.96 20.57 8.81
N VAL A 362 3.10 19.27 9.05
CA VAL A 362 3.28 18.69 10.40
C VAL A 362 4.59 19.12 11.03
N ALA A 363 5.67 19.17 10.26
CA ALA A 363 6.98 19.58 10.77
C ALA A 363 7.00 21.04 11.22
N SER A 364 6.20 21.89 10.58
CA SER A 364 6.18 23.34 10.82
C SER A 364 5.11 23.82 11.80
N ARG A 365 4.13 22.98 12.19
CA ARG A 365 2.97 23.40 13.00
C ARG A 365 2.59 22.37 14.07
N ARG A 366 2.81 22.72 15.34
CA ARG A 366 2.44 21.90 16.51
C ARG A 366 0.95 21.50 16.52
N GLN A 367 0.05 22.43 16.24
CA GLN A 367 -1.40 22.17 16.17
C GLN A 367 -1.74 21.08 15.13
N PHE A 368 -0.97 21.02 14.04
CA PHE A 368 -1.18 20.02 13.00
C PHE A 368 -0.68 18.64 13.42
N ARG A 369 0.40 18.58 14.21
CA ARG A 369 0.87 17.34 14.86
C ARG A 369 -0.16 16.79 15.82
N GLU A 370 -0.73 17.64 16.68
CA GLU A 370 -1.79 17.28 17.62
C GLU A 370 -3.07 16.84 16.89
N ALA A 371 -3.43 17.49 15.78
CA ALA A 371 -4.53 17.08 14.92
C ALA A 371 -4.28 15.71 14.28
N LEU A 372 -3.07 15.42 13.79
CA LEU A 372 -2.74 14.10 13.24
C LEU A 372 -2.71 13.01 14.32
N GLU A 373 -2.23 13.31 15.52
CA GLU A 373 -2.34 12.39 16.66
C GLU A 373 -3.80 12.11 17.02
N THR A 374 -4.67 13.12 16.90
CA THR A 374 -6.12 12.98 17.11
C THR A 374 -6.77 12.14 16.02
N ILE A 375 -6.41 12.34 14.75
CA ILE A 375 -6.99 11.64 13.58
C ILE A 375 -6.47 10.20 13.50
N TYR A 376 -5.17 9.98 13.70
CA TYR A 376 -4.51 8.69 13.48
C TYR A 376 -4.20 7.93 14.78
N GLY A 377 -4.53 8.51 15.94
CA GLY A 377 -4.18 7.95 17.26
C GLY A 377 -2.68 8.01 17.60
N ALA A 378 -1.84 8.43 16.65
CA ALA A 378 -0.42 8.73 16.78
C ALA A 378 0.07 9.49 15.53
N ASN A 379 1.10 10.31 15.67
CA ASN A 379 1.74 10.93 14.52
C ASN A 379 2.54 9.86 13.72
N PRO A 380 2.19 9.56 12.45
CA PRO A 380 2.94 8.61 11.63
C PRO A 380 4.33 9.15 11.22
N PHE A 381 4.60 10.43 11.51
CA PHE A 381 5.85 11.13 11.21
C PHE A 381 6.72 11.39 12.45
N ASP A 382 6.34 10.89 13.63
CA ASP A 382 7.10 11.09 14.87
C ASP A 382 8.12 9.96 15.05
N PHE A 383 9.39 10.30 14.85
CA PHE A 383 10.52 9.39 14.87
C PHE A 383 11.56 9.86 15.89
N ALA A 384 12.19 8.92 16.60
CA ALA A 384 13.21 9.24 17.59
C ALA A 384 14.49 9.76 16.91
N ALA A 385 15.23 10.65 17.56
CA ALA A 385 16.47 11.22 17.01
C ALA A 385 17.50 10.15 16.59
N GLU A 386 17.53 9.03 17.33
CA GLU A 386 18.34 7.84 17.06
C GLU A 386 18.09 7.23 15.68
N GLN A 387 16.88 7.43 15.13
CA GLN A 387 16.45 6.89 13.84
C GLN A 387 16.95 7.73 12.65
N VAL A 388 17.48 8.93 12.85
CA VAL A 388 18.01 9.75 11.74
C VAL A 388 19.26 9.14 11.13
N ALA A 389 20.18 8.68 11.97
CA ALA A 389 21.37 7.96 11.49
C ALA A 389 20.97 6.69 10.72
N LEU A 390 19.90 6.03 11.18
CA LEU A 390 19.30 4.89 10.49
C LEU A 390 18.72 5.29 9.13
N PHE A 391 17.90 6.35 9.03
CA PHE A 391 17.33 6.80 7.76
C PHE A 391 18.39 7.26 6.77
N LYS A 392 19.45 7.93 7.23
CA LYS A 392 20.62 8.25 6.39
C LYS A 392 21.28 6.99 5.83
N ARG A 393 21.46 5.96 6.67
CA ARG A 393 21.99 4.66 6.23
C ARG A 393 21.06 3.98 5.24
N ILE A 394 19.75 3.94 5.51
CA ILE A 394 18.76 3.34 4.60
C ILE A 394 18.75 4.09 3.26
N ARG A 395 18.87 5.41 3.27
CA ARG A 395 18.99 6.21 2.03
C ARG A 395 20.23 5.80 1.23
N GLN A 396 21.37 5.61 1.90
CA GLN A 396 22.59 5.12 1.24
C GLN A 396 22.40 3.71 0.67
N GLU A 397 21.73 2.82 1.41
CA GLU A 397 21.41 1.47 0.92
C GLU A 397 20.52 1.52 -0.33
N TRP A 398 19.49 2.39 -0.35
CA TRP A 398 18.69 2.60 -1.56
C TRP A 398 19.57 3.01 -2.74
N GLN A 399 20.43 4.01 -2.56
CA GLN A 399 21.35 4.48 -3.60
C GLN A 399 22.27 3.36 -4.11
N ASP A 400 22.79 2.52 -3.22
CA ASP A 400 23.57 1.36 -3.62
C ASP A 400 22.74 0.37 -4.46
N GLY A 401 21.46 0.17 -4.12
CA GLY A 401 20.53 -0.62 -4.93
C GLY A 401 20.23 0.00 -6.31
N PHE A 402 20.23 1.33 -6.43
CA PHE A 402 20.12 2.02 -7.72
C PHE A 402 21.36 1.82 -8.59
N ARG A 403 22.58 1.75 -8.02
CA ARG A 403 23.82 1.50 -8.78
C ARG A 403 23.78 0.18 -9.55
N ASP A 404 23.20 -0.85 -8.97
CA ASP A 404 22.96 -2.11 -9.68
C ASP A 404 22.03 -1.96 -10.87
N GLY A 405 21.01 -1.11 -10.71
CA GLY A 405 20.16 -0.70 -11.82
C GLY A 405 20.96 -0.04 -12.93
N VAL A 406 21.98 0.77 -12.60
CA VAL A 406 22.83 1.40 -13.61
C VAL A 406 23.64 0.37 -14.40
N VAL A 407 24.35 -0.52 -13.69
CA VAL A 407 25.21 -1.53 -14.34
C VAL A 407 24.38 -2.48 -15.22
N LEU A 408 23.24 -2.97 -14.73
CA LEU A 408 22.35 -3.86 -15.50
C LEU A 408 21.75 -3.19 -16.75
N ASN A 409 21.92 -1.90 -16.96
CA ASN A 409 21.30 -1.19 -18.08
C ASN A 409 22.32 -0.52 -19.00
N ALA A 410 23.55 -1.04 -19.02
CA ALA A 410 24.60 -0.59 -19.93
C ALA A 410 24.17 -0.62 -21.41
N GLU A 411 23.32 -1.55 -21.83
CA GLU A 411 22.83 -1.64 -23.20
C GLU A 411 21.92 -0.48 -23.61
N LEU A 412 21.08 0.05 -22.71
CA LEU A 412 20.31 1.26 -23.03
C LEU A 412 21.24 2.45 -23.22
N LEU A 413 22.30 2.51 -22.42
CA LEU A 413 23.28 3.60 -22.49
C LEU A 413 24.26 3.47 -23.65
N GLU A 414 24.47 2.29 -24.24
CA GLU A 414 25.45 2.10 -25.32
C GLU A 414 25.09 2.93 -26.57
N ARG A 415 23.79 3.22 -26.76
CA ARG A 415 23.27 4.08 -27.82
C ARG A 415 23.75 5.53 -27.70
N ARG A 416 24.09 5.95 -26.49
CA ARG A 416 24.62 7.27 -26.15
C ARG A 416 26.14 7.24 -25.93
N VAL A 417 26.64 6.15 -25.34
CA VAL A 417 28.01 5.99 -24.90
C VAL A 417 28.58 4.68 -25.46
N ARG A 418 29.24 4.77 -26.63
CA ARG A 418 29.74 3.59 -27.36
C ARG A 418 30.69 2.70 -26.54
N SER A 419 31.45 3.27 -25.61
CA SER A 419 32.37 2.52 -24.73
C SER A 419 31.67 1.55 -23.78
N LEU A 420 30.35 1.69 -23.56
CA LEU A 420 29.57 0.72 -22.80
C LEU A 420 29.23 -0.57 -23.57
N ASN A 421 29.47 -0.62 -24.89
CA ASN A 421 29.19 -1.81 -25.71
C ASN A 421 29.91 -3.06 -25.18
N ALA A 422 31.16 -2.92 -24.74
CA ALA A 422 31.91 -4.04 -24.17
C ALA A 422 31.23 -4.61 -22.90
N LEU A 423 30.72 -3.72 -22.03
CA LEU A 423 29.98 -4.10 -20.83
C LEU A 423 28.60 -4.68 -21.17
N ALA A 424 27.86 -4.08 -22.10
CA ALA A 424 26.57 -4.58 -22.56
C ALA A 424 26.70 -5.98 -23.19
N SER A 425 27.71 -6.19 -24.03
CA SER A 425 28.06 -7.51 -24.60
C SER A 425 28.43 -8.52 -23.51
N LEU A 426 29.22 -8.12 -22.51
CA LEU A 426 29.54 -8.96 -21.36
C LEU A 426 28.27 -9.37 -20.61
N LEU A 427 27.37 -8.44 -20.29
CA LEU A 427 26.13 -8.73 -19.55
C LEU A 427 25.20 -9.66 -20.32
N ARG A 428 25.08 -9.50 -21.65
CA ARG A 428 24.32 -10.42 -22.51
C ARG A 428 24.83 -11.87 -22.38
N GLY A 429 26.16 -12.06 -22.43
CA GLY A 429 26.79 -13.38 -22.39
C GLY A 429 27.01 -13.98 -20.99
N ASP A 430 27.23 -13.15 -19.96
CA ASP A 430 27.61 -13.58 -18.60
C ASP A 430 26.40 -13.61 -17.66
N LYS A 431 25.68 -14.72 -17.69
CA LYS A 431 24.51 -14.96 -16.82
C LYS A 431 24.90 -14.93 -15.33
N ASP A 432 26.10 -15.38 -14.98
CA ASP A 432 26.56 -15.43 -13.59
C ASP A 432 26.76 -14.02 -13.03
N LEU A 433 27.33 -13.10 -13.82
CA LEU A 433 27.47 -11.70 -13.44
C LEU A 433 26.10 -11.04 -13.23
N ARG A 434 25.16 -11.21 -14.16
CA ARG A 434 23.79 -10.68 -14.01
C ARG A 434 23.11 -11.21 -12.74
N THR A 435 23.22 -12.51 -12.51
CA THR A 435 22.68 -13.17 -11.31
C THR A 435 23.32 -12.62 -10.04
N ALA A 436 24.64 -12.43 -10.02
CA ALA A 436 25.35 -11.86 -8.88
C ALA A 436 24.93 -10.40 -8.58
N ILE A 437 24.73 -9.57 -9.61
CA ILE A 437 24.22 -8.19 -9.44
C ILE A 437 22.81 -8.23 -8.83
N HIS A 438 21.96 -9.14 -9.30
CA HIS A 438 20.59 -9.29 -8.81
C HIS A 438 20.50 -9.77 -7.37
N GLU A 439 21.28 -10.79 -7.02
CA GLU A 439 21.37 -11.29 -5.64
C GLU A 439 21.79 -10.19 -4.68
N ASP A 440 22.75 -9.36 -5.08
CA ASP A 440 23.20 -8.28 -4.23
C ASP A 440 22.18 -7.14 -4.12
N LYS A 441 21.45 -6.80 -5.20
CA LYS A 441 20.29 -5.91 -5.14
C LYS A 441 19.21 -6.44 -4.19
N ARG A 442 18.90 -7.74 -4.25
CA ARG A 442 17.94 -8.38 -3.34
C ARG A 442 18.37 -8.24 -1.88
N ARG A 443 19.66 -8.46 -1.59
CA ARG A 443 20.23 -8.31 -0.23
C ARG A 443 20.14 -6.87 0.26
N ILE A 444 20.41 -5.89 -0.60
CA ILE A 444 20.26 -4.47 -0.25
C ILE A 444 18.81 -4.16 0.12
N ILE A 445 17.84 -4.54 -0.72
CA ILE A 445 16.41 -4.26 -0.46
C ILE A 445 15.92 -4.98 0.81
N ALA A 446 16.39 -6.20 1.07
CA ALA A 446 16.06 -6.92 2.29
C ALA A 446 16.58 -6.19 3.55
N ARG A 447 17.79 -5.62 3.54
CA ARG A 447 18.30 -4.82 4.67
C ARG A 447 17.47 -3.56 4.92
N ILE A 448 17.02 -2.91 3.85
CA ILE A 448 16.11 -1.75 3.91
C ILE A 448 14.76 -2.17 4.54
N GLU A 449 14.18 -3.27 4.08
CA GLU A 449 12.94 -3.84 4.64
C GLU A 449 13.09 -4.12 6.14
N ALA A 450 14.20 -4.76 6.54
CA ALA A 450 14.48 -5.06 7.95
C ALA A 450 14.58 -3.79 8.81
N ALA A 451 15.26 -2.77 8.28
CA ALA A 451 15.45 -1.51 8.97
C ALA A 451 14.12 -0.77 9.18
N HIS A 452 13.26 -0.71 8.16
CA HIS A 452 11.90 -0.17 8.30
C HIS A 452 11.05 -0.97 9.29
N LEU A 453 11.13 -2.30 9.22
CA LEU A 453 10.40 -3.20 10.11
C LEU A 453 10.81 -2.97 11.57
N GLY A 454 12.12 -2.92 11.86
CA GLY A 454 12.65 -2.67 13.20
C GLY A 454 12.19 -1.32 13.77
N VAL A 455 12.16 -0.27 12.96
CA VAL A 455 11.62 1.05 13.35
C VAL A 455 10.16 0.94 13.78
N ASN A 456 9.32 0.31 12.95
CA ASN A 456 7.89 0.21 13.22
C ASN A 456 7.56 -0.68 14.42
N VAL A 457 8.29 -1.77 14.62
CA VAL A 457 8.11 -2.63 15.80
C VAL A 457 8.48 -1.88 17.09
N ARG A 458 9.63 -1.18 17.12
CA ARG A 458 10.02 -0.37 18.29
C ARG A 458 9.00 0.71 18.59
N ALA A 459 8.53 1.42 17.57
CA ALA A 459 7.49 2.43 17.72
C ALA A 459 6.17 1.83 18.26
N GLY A 460 5.79 0.64 17.78
CA GLY A 460 4.64 -0.11 18.26
C GLY A 460 4.74 -0.46 19.75
N ILE A 461 5.84 -1.07 20.18
CA ILE A 461 6.09 -1.44 21.58
C ILE A 461 6.03 -0.19 22.47
N ALA A 462 6.76 0.87 22.12
CA ALA A 462 6.78 2.10 22.91
C ALA A 462 5.39 2.75 23.06
N ARG A 463 4.52 2.65 22.04
CA ARG A 463 3.13 3.12 22.12
C ARG A 463 2.28 2.22 23.02
N LEU A 464 2.41 0.90 22.90
CA LEU A 464 1.67 -0.04 23.74
C LEU A 464 1.99 0.18 25.21
N MET A 465 3.27 0.31 25.56
CA MET A 465 3.70 0.55 26.94
C MET A 465 3.15 1.87 27.51
N ARG A 466 3.16 2.94 26.71
CA ARG A 466 2.53 4.22 27.11
C ARG A 466 1.03 4.10 27.36
N ARG A 467 0.31 3.28 26.58
CA ARG A 467 -1.13 3.02 26.78
C ARG A 467 -1.39 2.22 28.06
N LEU A 468 -0.65 1.13 28.28
CA LEU A 468 -0.79 0.28 29.47
C LEU A 468 -0.51 1.04 30.78
N GLN A 469 0.36 2.05 30.74
CA GLN A 469 0.63 2.92 31.89
C GLN A 469 -0.50 3.93 32.17
N ARG A 470 -1.27 4.33 31.15
CA ARG A 470 -2.31 5.37 31.26
C ARG A 470 -3.68 4.79 31.53
N ASP A 471 -4.05 3.74 30.82
CA ASP A 471 -5.38 3.16 30.85
C ASP A 471 -5.28 1.72 31.36
N ARG A 472 -6.00 1.39 32.44
CA ARG A 472 -6.27 -0.01 32.85
C ARG A 472 -7.24 -0.69 31.88
N MET A 473 -7.20 -0.35 30.60
CA MET A 473 -7.99 -1.04 29.59
C MET A 473 -7.36 -2.40 29.35
N PRO A 474 -8.14 -3.50 29.39
CA PRO A 474 -7.65 -4.76 28.85
C PRO A 474 -7.38 -4.51 27.37
N ALA A 475 -6.11 -4.62 26.95
CA ALA A 475 -5.81 -4.86 25.55
C ALA A 475 -6.76 -5.98 25.12
N ARG A 476 -7.63 -5.74 24.11
CA ARG A 476 -8.67 -6.69 23.68
C ARG A 476 -8.08 -8.11 23.75
N ALA A 477 -8.53 -8.86 24.76
CA ALA A 477 -7.76 -9.97 25.31
C ALA A 477 -7.45 -11.01 24.23
N PRO A 478 -6.26 -11.66 24.31
CA PRO A 478 -5.66 -12.38 23.23
C PRO A 478 -6.42 -13.68 23.01
N ILE A 479 -6.86 -13.90 21.79
CA ILE A 479 -6.93 -15.27 21.34
C ILE A 479 -5.47 -15.63 21.04
N ALA A 480 -4.85 -16.25 22.05
CA ALA A 480 -3.41 -16.45 22.18
C ALA A 480 -2.78 -16.86 20.84
N ILE A 481 -1.93 -15.97 20.31
CA ILE A 481 -1.00 -16.31 19.25
C ILE A 481 0.06 -17.19 19.92
N ARG A 482 0.17 -18.46 19.51
CA ARG A 482 1.06 -19.44 20.14
C ARG A 482 2.35 -19.64 19.34
N LEU A 483 2.76 -18.59 18.61
CA LEU A 483 3.98 -18.60 17.82
C LEU A 483 5.20 -18.70 18.74
N ARG A 484 6.06 -19.68 18.46
CA ARG A 484 7.39 -19.76 19.05
C ARG A 484 8.37 -19.09 18.10
N LEU A 485 9.17 -18.17 18.63
CA LEU A 485 10.11 -17.35 17.86
C LEU A 485 11.50 -17.43 18.53
N PRO A 486 12.10 -18.64 18.55
CA PRO A 486 13.28 -18.93 19.36
C PRO A 486 14.48 -18.03 19.02
N ARG A 487 14.58 -17.55 17.77
CA ARG A 487 15.68 -16.67 17.36
C ARG A 487 15.60 -15.28 17.98
N ILE A 488 14.38 -14.80 18.25
CA ILE A 488 14.14 -13.43 18.70
C ILE A 488 13.88 -13.40 20.20
N ILE A 489 12.93 -14.20 20.68
CA ILE A 489 12.43 -14.16 22.06
C ILE A 489 12.71 -15.45 22.83
N ASP A 490 13.33 -16.45 22.21
CA ASP A 490 13.69 -17.72 22.88
C ASP A 490 12.45 -18.47 23.38
N ASP A 491 12.45 -18.89 24.65
CA ASP A 491 11.30 -19.49 25.33
C ASP A 491 10.29 -18.47 25.89
N LEU A 492 10.53 -17.16 25.75
CA LEU A 492 9.60 -16.14 26.22
C LEU A 492 8.33 -16.12 25.39
N THR A 493 7.22 -15.75 26.03
CA THR A 493 6.01 -15.35 25.31
C THR A 493 6.20 -13.97 24.67
N VAL A 494 5.40 -13.67 23.64
CA VAL A 494 5.43 -12.34 22.99
C VAL A 494 5.13 -11.23 24.00
N ASP A 495 4.24 -11.48 24.97
CA ASP A 495 3.85 -10.48 25.97
C ASP A 495 5.02 -10.16 26.91
N GLU A 496 5.68 -11.19 27.45
CA GLU A 496 6.89 -11.03 28.27
C GLU A 496 8.00 -10.31 27.49
N ALA A 497 8.21 -10.68 26.22
CA ALA A 497 9.21 -10.04 25.37
C ALA A 497 8.92 -8.55 25.13
N MET A 498 7.65 -8.17 24.90
CA MET A 498 7.26 -6.77 24.72
C MET A 498 7.44 -5.95 26.01
N GLU A 499 7.13 -6.52 27.18
CA GLU A 499 7.34 -5.86 28.47
C GLU A 499 8.84 -5.63 28.74
N LEU A 500 9.68 -6.63 28.48
CA LEU A 500 11.13 -6.54 28.64
C LEU A 500 11.79 -5.60 27.63
N LEU A 501 11.30 -5.54 26.40
CA LEU A 501 11.76 -4.56 25.40
C LEU A 501 11.24 -3.14 25.67
N GLY A 502 10.11 -3.03 26.39
CA GLY A 502 9.47 -1.79 26.77
C GLY A 502 10.06 -1.12 28.00
N GLY A 503 10.61 -1.91 28.94
CA GLY A 503 11.44 -1.42 30.04
C GLY A 503 12.93 -1.46 29.67
N ASP A 504 13.76 -0.63 30.28
CA ASP A 504 15.23 -0.67 30.09
C ASP A 504 15.90 -1.97 30.63
N ARG A 505 15.13 -3.05 30.82
CA ARG A 505 15.52 -4.32 31.43
C ARG A 505 15.57 -5.42 30.37
N GLY A 506 16.59 -5.42 29.53
CA GLY A 506 16.73 -6.49 28.53
C GLY A 506 17.84 -6.31 27.52
N SER A 507 19.09 -6.08 27.95
CA SER A 507 20.21 -5.84 27.01
C SER A 507 20.43 -7.01 26.03
N GLU A 508 20.31 -8.26 26.49
CA GLU A 508 20.46 -9.44 25.63
C GLU A 508 19.28 -9.61 24.66
N LEU A 509 18.03 -9.48 25.14
CA LEU A 509 16.84 -9.53 24.28
C LEU A 509 16.85 -8.40 23.25
N ALA A 510 17.25 -7.19 23.65
CA ALA A 510 17.40 -6.06 22.74
C ALA A 510 18.50 -6.29 21.70
N GLN A 511 19.61 -6.96 22.06
CA GLN A 511 20.65 -7.37 21.11
C GLN A 511 20.15 -8.41 20.11
N ARG A 512 19.41 -9.44 20.57
CA ARG A 512 18.79 -10.45 19.69
C ARG A 512 17.78 -9.81 18.75
N PHE A 513 16.93 -8.94 19.29
CA PHE A 513 16.00 -8.13 18.50
C PHE A 513 16.75 -7.33 17.44
N ASP A 514 17.76 -6.55 17.82
CA ASP A 514 18.54 -5.77 16.88
C ASP A 514 19.23 -6.63 15.82
N ALA A 515 19.76 -7.80 16.18
CA ALA A 515 20.34 -8.73 15.23
C ALA A 515 19.30 -9.24 14.22
N ALA A 516 18.11 -9.61 14.69
CA ALA A 516 17.01 -10.11 13.86
C ALA A 516 16.48 -9.06 12.87
N PHE A 517 16.49 -7.78 13.25
CA PHE A 517 16.02 -6.66 12.42
C PHE A 517 17.14 -5.83 11.74
N LYS A 518 18.42 -6.22 11.90
CA LYS A 518 19.57 -5.64 11.14
C LYS A 518 19.95 -6.46 9.90
N ALA A 519 19.65 -7.76 9.88
CA ALA A 519 19.93 -8.67 8.77
C ALA A 519 18.73 -8.75 7.79
N GLU A 520 18.79 -9.59 6.76
CA GLU A 520 17.62 -9.89 5.93
C GLU A 520 16.47 -10.42 6.84
N PRO A 521 15.28 -9.81 6.82
CA PRO A 521 14.21 -10.18 7.73
C PRO A 521 13.65 -11.53 7.28
N ASP A 522 13.66 -12.49 8.20
CA ASP A 522 13.10 -13.79 7.94
C ASP A 522 11.64 -13.88 8.40
N HIS A 523 11.07 -15.07 8.28
CA HIS A 523 9.71 -15.36 8.73
C HIS A 523 9.49 -15.06 10.21
N GLU A 524 10.49 -15.27 11.10
CA GLU A 524 10.36 -14.98 12.53
C GLU A 524 10.29 -13.46 12.81
N ALA A 525 11.10 -12.66 12.10
CA ALA A 525 11.10 -11.20 12.25
C ALA A 525 9.73 -10.61 11.87
N HIS A 526 9.18 -11.04 10.73
CA HIS A 526 7.84 -10.63 10.32
C HIS A 526 6.74 -11.20 11.23
N ALA A 527 6.87 -12.43 11.72
CA ALA A 527 5.94 -13.01 12.68
C ALA A 527 5.90 -12.20 13.98
N PHE A 528 7.06 -11.83 14.54
CA PHE A 528 7.15 -10.99 15.73
C PHE A 528 6.49 -9.62 15.48
N ALA A 529 6.79 -8.98 14.35
CA ALA A 529 6.20 -7.71 13.97
C ALA A 529 4.66 -7.80 13.83
N ALA A 530 4.15 -8.89 13.26
CA ALA A 530 2.71 -9.13 13.14
C ALA A 530 2.05 -9.27 14.52
N CYS A 531 2.69 -9.98 15.45
CA CYS A 531 2.19 -10.10 16.82
C CYS A 531 2.15 -8.75 17.55
N VAL A 532 3.21 -7.95 17.45
CA VAL A 532 3.27 -6.60 18.03
C VAL A 532 2.18 -5.71 17.42
N ALA A 533 2.05 -5.69 16.10
CA ALA A 533 1.02 -4.93 15.40
C ALA A 533 -0.40 -5.35 15.83
N HIS A 534 -0.66 -6.66 15.94
CA HIS A 534 -1.94 -7.19 16.40
C HIS A 534 -2.25 -6.75 17.84
N ARG A 535 -1.24 -6.73 18.72
CA ARG A 535 -1.38 -6.24 20.11
C ARG A 535 -1.62 -4.73 20.18
N CYS A 536 -1.00 -3.97 19.28
CA CYS A 536 -1.26 -2.54 19.13
C CYS A 536 -2.59 -2.22 18.44
N SER A 537 -3.35 -3.23 17.98
CA SER A 537 -4.56 -3.07 17.16
C SER A 537 -4.31 -2.38 15.81
N TYR A 538 -3.12 -2.54 15.23
CA TYR A 538 -2.78 -2.11 13.87
C TYR A 538 -3.04 -3.26 12.90
N TRP A 539 -4.32 -3.49 12.59
CA TRP A 539 -4.79 -4.71 11.94
C TRP A 539 -4.23 -4.91 10.53
N GLU A 540 -4.11 -3.85 9.74
CA GLU A 540 -3.54 -3.86 8.39
C GLU A 540 -2.05 -4.20 8.41
N ALA A 541 -1.31 -3.68 9.39
CA ALA A 541 0.10 -4.00 9.59
C ALA A 541 0.27 -5.45 10.05
N ALA A 542 -0.59 -5.92 10.97
CA ALA A 542 -0.61 -7.31 11.42
C ALA A 542 -0.90 -8.27 10.26
N TRP A 543 -1.91 -7.96 9.45
CA TRP A 543 -2.25 -8.70 8.23
C TRP A 543 -1.07 -8.77 7.25
N PHE A 544 -0.48 -7.61 6.94
CA PHE A 544 0.66 -7.51 6.02
C PHE A 544 1.85 -8.34 6.49
N HIS A 545 2.28 -8.17 7.74
CA HIS A 545 3.45 -8.89 8.25
C HIS A 545 3.18 -10.39 8.44
N ALA A 546 1.98 -10.80 8.85
CA ALA A 546 1.63 -12.22 8.97
C ALA A 546 1.65 -12.92 7.60
N ARG A 547 1.11 -12.28 6.55
CA ARG A 547 1.20 -12.80 5.18
C ARG A 547 2.64 -12.86 4.69
N ARG A 548 3.42 -11.82 4.97
CA ARG A 548 4.84 -11.80 4.59
C ARG A 548 5.62 -12.91 5.27
N ALA A 549 5.36 -13.19 6.54
CA ALA A 549 5.94 -14.32 7.26
C ALA A 549 5.54 -15.67 6.63
N LEU A 550 4.27 -15.84 6.23
CA LEU A 550 3.79 -17.04 5.54
C LEU A 550 4.49 -17.25 4.19
N GLU A 551 4.64 -16.20 3.39
CA GLU A 551 5.36 -16.27 2.11
C GLU A 551 6.78 -16.79 2.31
N LEU A 552 7.54 -16.18 3.22
CA LEU A 552 8.91 -16.57 3.53
C LEU A 552 8.97 -18.01 4.08
N LEU A 553 8.01 -18.41 4.91
CA LEU A 553 7.93 -19.76 5.46
C LEU A 553 7.58 -20.83 4.41
N ASN A 554 6.83 -20.46 3.38
CA ASN A 554 6.51 -21.33 2.25
C ASN A 554 7.72 -21.51 1.31
N GLU A 555 8.55 -20.48 1.16
CA GLU A 555 9.81 -20.56 0.41
C GLU A 555 10.80 -21.57 1.04
N LEU A 556 10.80 -21.73 2.37
CA LEU A 556 11.72 -22.62 3.09
C LEU A 556 11.44 -24.14 2.93
N ARG A 557 10.25 -24.54 2.45
CA ARG A 557 9.83 -25.95 2.24
C ARG A 557 10.11 -26.93 3.40
N ALA A 558 10.25 -26.45 4.64
CA ALA A 558 10.51 -27.31 5.80
C ALA A 558 9.22 -27.99 6.32
N PRO A 559 9.24 -29.29 6.65
CA PRO A 559 8.12 -30.00 7.28
C PRO A 559 7.84 -29.51 8.71
N ALA A 560 8.87 -29.19 9.50
CA ALA A 560 8.75 -28.70 10.87
C ALA A 560 8.05 -27.31 10.99
N ALA A 561 7.76 -26.66 9.86
CA ALA A 561 7.11 -25.35 9.80
C ALA A 561 5.56 -25.42 9.77
N GLU A 562 4.94 -26.60 9.75
CA GLU A 562 3.49 -26.74 9.61
C GLU A 562 2.70 -26.02 10.71
N LYS A 563 3.09 -26.22 11.98
CA LYS A 563 2.48 -25.52 13.11
C LYS A 563 2.66 -24.01 13.04
N ALA A 564 3.84 -23.54 12.65
CA ALA A 564 4.11 -22.11 12.45
C ALA A 564 3.26 -21.53 11.31
N ARG A 565 3.06 -22.27 10.21
CA ARG A 565 2.14 -21.88 9.12
C ARG A 565 0.70 -21.78 9.63
N ALA A 566 0.23 -22.76 10.40
CA ALA A 566 -1.12 -22.73 10.95
C ALA A 566 -1.33 -21.53 11.90
N GLU A 567 -0.38 -21.24 12.78
CA GLU A 567 -0.42 -20.10 13.68
C GLU A 567 -0.37 -18.75 12.93
N LEU A 568 0.48 -18.64 11.90
CA LEU A 568 0.56 -17.42 11.07
C LEU A 568 -0.69 -17.23 10.20
N ALA A 569 -1.26 -18.31 9.67
CA ALA A 569 -2.52 -18.27 8.92
C ALA A 569 -3.69 -17.86 9.82
N TYR A 570 -3.70 -18.33 11.07
CA TYR A 570 -4.61 -17.86 12.10
C TYR A 570 -4.44 -16.36 12.37
N LEU A 571 -3.20 -15.89 12.61
CA LEU A 571 -2.90 -14.48 12.88
C LEU A 571 -3.28 -13.55 11.71
N ALA A 572 -2.98 -13.96 10.48
CA ALA A 572 -3.41 -13.24 9.29
C ALA A 572 -4.95 -13.21 9.24
N GLY A 573 -5.60 -14.37 9.31
CA GLY A 573 -7.06 -14.46 9.29
C GLY A 573 -7.76 -13.62 10.36
N SER A 574 -7.24 -13.61 11.59
CA SER A 574 -7.79 -12.83 12.71
C SER A 574 -7.60 -11.33 12.51
N ALA A 575 -6.43 -10.90 12.00
CA ALA A 575 -6.18 -9.50 11.66
C ALA A 575 -7.07 -9.03 10.49
N GLY A 576 -7.27 -9.89 9.48
CA GLY A 576 -8.08 -9.58 8.30
C GLY A 576 -9.54 -9.26 8.59
N ARG A 577 -10.07 -9.71 9.74
CA ARG A 577 -11.41 -9.34 10.23
C ARG A 577 -11.55 -7.84 10.48
N PHE A 578 -10.50 -7.23 11.00
CA PHE A 578 -10.50 -5.84 11.46
C PHE A 578 -9.77 -4.91 10.50
N ALA A 579 -8.93 -5.46 9.62
CA ALA A 579 -8.32 -4.70 8.55
C ALA A 579 -9.39 -4.30 7.52
N HIS A 580 -9.30 -3.07 6.99
CA HIS A 580 -10.17 -2.55 5.93
C HIS A 580 -9.86 -3.18 4.55
N LEU A 581 -9.86 -4.52 4.50
CA LEU A 581 -9.46 -5.34 3.35
C LEU A 581 -10.45 -5.23 2.18
N GLN A 582 -9.94 -5.43 0.97
CA GLN A 582 -10.77 -5.61 -0.23
C GLN A 582 -11.42 -7.01 -0.28
N ASP A 583 -12.43 -7.21 -1.13
CA ASP A 583 -13.19 -8.47 -1.18
C ASP A 583 -12.32 -9.71 -1.51
N ALA A 584 -11.27 -9.52 -2.32
CA ALA A 584 -10.29 -10.57 -2.63
C ALA A 584 -9.43 -10.92 -1.41
N GLU A 585 -8.93 -9.91 -0.69
CA GLU A 585 -8.11 -10.10 0.52
C GLU A 585 -8.92 -10.72 1.67
N LEU A 586 -10.21 -10.37 1.80
CA LEU A 586 -11.11 -11.02 2.75
C LEU A 586 -11.33 -12.51 2.41
N SER A 587 -11.41 -12.83 1.12
CA SER A 587 -11.54 -14.22 0.65
C SER A 587 -10.25 -15.01 0.93
N GLU A 588 -9.09 -14.37 0.80
CA GLU A 588 -7.81 -14.94 1.20
C GLU A 588 -7.74 -15.15 2.72
N ALA A 589 -8.15 -14.16 3.53
CA ALA A 589 -8.18 -14.28 5.00
C ALA A 589 -9.02 -15.48 5.45
N PHE A 590 -10.16 -15.70 4.78
CA PHE A 590 -11.02 -16.85 5.00
C PHE A 590 -10.32 -18.17 4.66
N THR A 591 -9.65 -18.23 3.51
CA THR A 591 -8.90 -19.42 3.06
C THR A 591 -7.75 -19.76 4.02
N LEU A 592 -7.05 -18.75 4.55
CA LEU A 592 -6.00 -18.92 5.55
C LEU A 592 -6.55 -19.53 6.85
N LEU A 593 -7.72 -19.07 7.31
CA LEU A 593 -8.39 -19.67 8.46
C LEU A 593 -8.80 -21.12 8.19
N GLU A 594 -9.34 -21.44 7.01
CA GLU A 594 -9.67 -22.84 6.65
C GLU A 594 -8.43 -23.74 6.66
N ALA A 595 -7.31 -23.27 6.13
CA ALA A 595 -6.05 -24.02 6.16
C ALA A 595 -5.55 -24.25 7.59
N SER A 596 -5.66 -23.25 8.47
CA SER A 596 -5.29 -23.37 9.89
C SER A 596 -6.21 -24.33 10.65
N ILE A 597 -7.53 -24.29 10.38
CA ILE A 597 -8.51 -25.24 10.92
C ILE A 597 -8.11 -26.67 10.56
N GLU A 598 -7.80 -26.92 9.29
CA GLU A 598 -7.46 -28.27 8.82
C GLU A 598 -6.14 -28.77 9.43
N ALA A 599 -5.15 -27.90 9.59
CA ALA A 599 -3.93 -28.22 10.33
C ALA A 599 -4.24 -28.59 11.79
N CYS A 600 -5.03 -27.78 12.50
CA CYS A 600 -5.42 -28.08 13.88
C CYS A 600 -6.21 -29.40 14.01
N ARG A 601 -7.07 -29.74 13.03
CA ARG A 601 -7.78 -31.03 13.00
C ARG A 601 -6.81 -32.20 12.90
N ARG A 602 -5.84 -32.13 11.96
CA ARG A 602 -4.84 -33.19 11.77
C ARG A 602 -3.93 -33.37 12.98
N GLU A 603 -3.59 -32.28 13.67
CA GLU A 603 -2.76 -32.30 14.88
C GLU A 603 -3.53 -32.68 16.16
N GLY A 604 -4.86 -32.76 16.11
CA GLY A 604 -5.68 -32.95 17.31
C GLY A 604 -5.67 -31.75 18.27
N ASP A 605 -5.29 -30.57 17.79
CA ASP A 605 -5.20 -29.34 18.57
C ASP A 605 -6.58 -28.72 18.77
N GLY A 606 -7.30 -29.23 19.76
CA GLY A 606 -8.65 -28.82 20.08
C GLY A 606 -8.81 -27.31 20.34
N PHE A 607 -7.94 -26.73 21.16
CA PHE A 607 -7.97 -25.30 21.44
C PHE A 607 -7.69 -24.46 20.17
N GLY A 608 -6.67 -24.84 19.40
CA GLY A 608 -6.32 -24.22 18.13
C GLY A 608 -7.46 -24.25 17.12
N LEU A 609 -8.19 -25.38 17.07
CA LEU A 609 -9.35 -25.55 16.22
C LEU A 609 -10.49 -24.62 16.66
N ALA A 610 -10.82 -24.60 17.97
CA ALA A 610 -11.88 -23.76 18.50
C ALA A 610 -11.67 -22.25 18.23
N ARG A 611 -10.44 -21.74 18.43
CA ARG A 611 -10.13 -20.33 18.18
C ARG A 611 -10.19 -19.94 16.70
N ASN A 612 -9.76 -20.84 15.81
CA ASN A 612 -9.77 -20.62 14.37
C ASN A 612 -11.20 -20.59 13.84
N LEU A 613 -12.01 -21.55 14.30
CA LEU A 613 -13.43 -21.61 14.00
C LEU A 613 -14.17 -20.36 14.47
N PHE A 614 -13.86 -19.86 15.67
CA PHE A 614 -14.36 -18.58 16.14
C PHE A 614 -13.99 -17.45 15.16
N CYS A 615 -12.71 -17.27 14.80
CA CYS A 615 -12.29 -16.20 13.90
C CYS A 615 -12.94 -16.33 12.51
N ARG A 616 -13.11 -17.57 12.01
CA ARG A 616 -13.81 -17.86 10.75
C ARG A 616 -15.26 -17.39 10.78
N THR A 617 -16.00 -17.72 11.84
CA THR A 617 -17.41 -17.30 11.98
C THR A 617 -17.53 -15.79 12.12
N ALA A 618 -16.60 -15.15 12.83
CA ALA A 618 -16.57 -13.71 13.00
C ALA A 618 -16.25 -12.96 11.69
N LEU A 619 -15.30 -13.48 10.89
CA LEU A 619 -14.98 -12.93 9.57
C LEU A 619 -16.15 -13.06 8.59
N LEU A 620 -16.85 -14.20 8.61
CA LEU A 620 -18.07 -14.40 7.82
C LEU A 620 -19.17 -13.41 8.19
N LEU A 621 -19.34 -13.11 9.47
CA LEU A 621 -20.26 -12.05 9.90
C LEU A 621 -19.84 -10.68 9.35
N THR A 622 -18.57 -10.30 9.46
CA THR A 622 -18.07 -9.04 8.89
C THR A 622 -18.41 -8.93 7.40
N LEU A 623 -18.24 -10.02 6.64
CA LEU A 623 -18.62 -10.08 5.23
C LEU A 623 -20.12 -9.84 5.02
N LEU A 624 -20.97 -10.41 5.88
CA LEU A 624 -22.41 -10.22 5.82
C LEU A 624 -22.85 -8.80 6.19
N TYR A 625 -22.26 -8.19 7.22
CA TYR A 625 -22.49 -6.78 7.55
C TYR A 625 -22.11 -5.88 6.37
N ARG A 626 -20.96 -6.11 5.72
CA ARG A 626 -20.56 -5.35 4.53
C ARG A 626 -21.56 -5.49 3.38
N LEU A 627 -22.07 -6.70 3.16
CA LEU A 627 -23.13 -6.93 2.17
C LEU A 627 -24.47 -6.28 2.56
N HIS A 628 -24.77 -6.16 3.86
CA HIS A 628 -25.97 -5.52 4.38
C HIS A 628 -25.91 -3.98 4.30
N LEU A 629 -24.76 -3.40 4.64
CA LEU A 629 -24.54 -1.94 4.67
C LEU A 629 -24.31 -1.31 3.29
N ARG A 630 -23.96 -2.10 2.25
CA ARG A 630 -23.95 -1.66 0.84
C ARG A 630 -25.38 -1.52 0.29
N VAL A 631 -26.19 -0.65 0.90
CA VAL A 631 -27.50 -0.24 0.38
C VAL A 631 -27.26 0.75 -0.75
N GLY A 632 -27.41 0.30 -2.02
CA GLY A 632 -27.49 1.22 -3.17
C GLY A 632 -26.80 0.86 -4.47
N LEU A 633 -26.10 -0.28 -4.62
CA LEU A 633 -25.56 -0.70 -5.92
C LEU A 633 -26.49 -1.70 -6.64
N PRO A 634 -26.67 -1.56 -7.97
CA PRO A 634 -27.58 -2.37 -8.75
C PRO A 634 -27.02 -3.78 -8.99
N ASP A 635 -27.97 -4.70 -9.12
CA ASP A 635 -27.87 -6.10 -9.48
C ASP A 635 -27.49 -7.12 -8.38
N PRO A 636 -28.48 -7.61 -7.61
CA PRO A 636 -28.28 -8.78 -6.76
C PRO A 636 -27.91 -10.05 -7.54
N ALA A 637 -28.15 -10.18 -8.85
CA ALA A 637 -27.99 -11.44 -9.60
C ALA A 637 -26.52 -11.84 -9.88
N ALA A 638 -25.58 -10.89 -9.97
CA ALA A 638 -24.19 -11.18 -10.35
C ALA A 638 -23.32 -11.82 -9.25
N GLY A 639 -23.82 -11.97 -8.02
CA GLY A 639 -23.04 -12.47 -6.86
C GLY A 639 -23.75 -13.50 -5.97
N ILE A 640 -24.98 -13.90 -6.28
CA ILE A 640 -25.80 -14.80 -5.45
C ILE A 640 -25.14 -16.16 -5.21
N PRO A 641 -24.55 -16.85 -6.21
CA PRO A 641 -24.05 -18.22 -6.00
C PRO A 641 -22.86 -18.29 -5.02
N ALA A 642 -21.97 -17.28 -5.06
CA ALA A 642 -20.83 -17.20 -4.15
C ALA A 642 -21.26 -16.81 -2.72
N ALA A 643 -22.26 -15.92 -2.59
CA ALA A 643 -22.84 -15.55 -1.31
C ALA A 643 -23.60 -16.72 -0.67
N GLU A 644 -24.42 -17.46 -1.42
CA GLU A 644 -25.15 -18.64 -0.92
C GLU A 644 -24.21 -19.78 -0.50
N THR A 645 -23.14 -20.01 -1.26
CA THR A 645 -22.09 -20.98 -0.89
C THR A 645 -21.40 -20.57 0.41
N ARG A 646 -21.07 -19.28 0.57
CA ARG A 646 -20.44 -18.74 1.80
C ARG A 646 -21.39 -18.77 2.99
N LEU A 647 -22.68 -18.52 2.77
CA LEU A 647 -23.74 -18.57 3.78
C LEU A 647 -24.00 -19.99 4.29
N THR A 648 -24.09 -20.97 3.40
CA THR A 648 -24.24 -22.39 3.77
C THR A 648 -23.04 -22.85 4.61
N ARG A 649 -21.83 -22.41 4.25
CA ARG A 649 -20.62 -22.67 5.05
C ARG A 649 -20.67 -22.03 6.44
N LEU A 650 -21.35 -20.90 6.63
CA LEU A 650 -21.49 -20.25 7.94
C LEU A 650 -22.28 -21.12 8.92
N SER A 651 -23.47 -21.61 8.53
CA SER A 651 -24.29 -22.48 9.39
C SER A 651 -23.53 -23.75 9.80
N GLY A 652 -22.90 -24.43 8.83
CA GLY A 652 -22.09 -25.62 9.12
C GLY A 652 -20.87 -25.32 10.00
N ALA A 653 -20.21 -24.18 9.77
CA ALA A 653 -19.08 -23.75 10.60
C ALA A 653 -19.50 -23.48 12.05
N LEU A 654 -20.64 -22.83 12.24
CA LEU A 654 -21.18 -22.50 13.56
C LEU A 654 -21.56 -23.76 14.34
N GLU A 655 -22.20 -24.73 13.69
CA GLU A 655 -22.50 -26.06 14.27
C GLU A 655 -21.26 -26.82 14.71
N GLU A 656 -20.27 -26.88 13.82
CA GLU A 656 -18.98 -27.51 14.09
C GLU A 656 -18.31 -26.87 15.31
N THR A 657 -18.28 -25.53 15.35
CA THR A 657 -17.68 -24.77 16.44
C THR A 657 -18.35 -25.05 17.78
N ALA A 658 -19.68 -25.00 17.83
CA ALA A 658 -20.43 -25.24 19.06
C ALA A 658 -20.25 -26.67 19.57
N SER A 659 -20.30 -27.66 18.66
CA SER A 659 -20.11 -29.08 18.97
C SER A 659 -18.71 -29.35 19.52
N LEU A 660 -17.69 -28.75 18.90
CA LEU A 660 -16.30 -28.87 19.32
C LEU A 660 -16.07 -28.23 20.69
N LEU A 661 -16.56 -27.02 20.93
CA LEU A 661 -16.43 -26.35 22.23
C LEU A 661 -17.10 -27.16 23.34
N ALA A 662 -18.29 -27.72 23.09
CA ALA A 662 -18.96 -28.61 24.02
C ALA A 662 -18.17 -29.90 24.29
N ARG A 663 -17.42 -30.41 23.31
CA ARG A 663 -16.50 -31.54 23.46
C ARG A 663 -15.26 -31.15 24.28
N LEU A 664 -14.56 -30.08 23.91
CA LEU A 664 -13.35 -29.60 24.62
C LEU A 664 -13.62 -29.22 26.06
N ARG A 665 -14.83 -28.73 26.37
CA ARG A 665 -15.26 -28.50 27.75
C ARG A 665 -15.35 -29.79 28.57
N ARG A 666 -15.77 -30.90 27.95
CA ARG A 666 -15.85 -32.22 28.61
C ARG A 666 -14.46 -32.86 28.75
N GLU A 667 -13.57 -32.57 27.81
CA GLU A 667 -12.22 -33.15 27.72
C GLU A 667 -11.13 -32.28 28.39
N GLY A 668 -11.44 -31.04 28.80
CA GLY A 668 -10.46 -29.99 29.08
C GLY A 668 -9.62 -30.15 30.37
N GLY A 669 -8.29 -30.10 30.18
CA GLY A 669 -7.21 -29.99 31.19
C GLY A 669 -7.12 -28.63 31.89
N GLU A 670 -5.90 -28.12 32.15
CA GLU A 670 -5.53 -27.01 33.07
C GLU A 670 -6.48 -25.77 33.13
N ALA A 671 -6.43 -25.02 34.24
CA ALA A 671 -7.38 -23.95 34.54
C ALA A 671 -7.41 -22.78 33.53
N ALA A 672 -6.28 -22.47 32.89
CA ALA A 672 -6.15 -21.37 31.93
C ALA A 672 -6.89 -21.65 30.60
N ASP A 673 -6.80 -22.86 30.08
CA ASP A 673 -7.49 -23.29 28.86
C ASP A 673 -9.02 -23.23 29.04
N ARG A 674 -9.51 -23.55 30.24
CA ARG A 674 -10.94 -23.48 30.56
C ARG A 674 -11.50 -22.06 30.51
N ALA A 675 -10.71 -21.04 30.87
CA ALA A 675 -11.15 -19.64 30.79
C ALA A 675 -11.20 -19.16 29.33
N GLY A 676 -10.18 -19.48 28.54
CA GLY A 676 -10.14 -19.17 27.10
C GLY A 676 -11.25 -19.86 26.31
N LEU A 677 -11.52 -21.14 26.59
CA LEU A 677 -12.62 -21.89 25.96
C LEU A 677 -13.99 -21.29 26.28
N ARG A 678 -14.22 -20.82 27.51
CA ARG A 678 -15.46 -20.12 27.89
C ARG A 678 -15.64 -18.80 27.13
N LEU A 679 -14.56 -18.05 26.94
CA LEU A 679 -14.59 -16.80 26.16
C LEU A 679 -14.92 -17.07 24.70
N LEU A 680 -14.27 -18.07 24.08
CA LEU A 680 -14.55 -18.47 22.70
C LEU A 680 -15.99 -18.94 22.54
N GLU A 681 -16.52 -19.72 23.50
CA GLU A 681 -17.92 -20.17 23.49
C GLU A 681 -18.91 -19.01 23.58
N ARG A 682 -18.69 -18.09 24.52
CA ARG A 682 -19.49 -16.87 24.64
C ARG A 682 -19.51 -16.11 23.31
N GLN A 683 -18.35 -15.87 22.73
CA GLN A 683 -18.26 -15.09 21.50
C GLN A 683 -18.88 -15.82 20.28
N VAL A 684 -18.77 -17.15 20.18
CA VAL A 684 -19.45 -17.93 19.13
C VAL A 684 -20.97 -17.84 19.29
N ARG A 685 -21.49 -17.84 20.52
CA ARG A 685 -22.92 -17.60 20.79
C ARG A 685 -23.36 -16.21 20.38
N ALA A 686 -22.53 -15.18 20.63
CA ALA A 686 -22.79 -13.84 20.10
C ALA A 686 -22.83 -13.82 18.58
N ASN A 687 -21.85 -14.45 17.92
CA ASN A 687 -21.83 -14.53 16.46
C ASN A 687 -23.10 -15.22 15.90
N LEU A 688 -23.59 -16.28 16.56
CA LEU A 688 -24.87 -16.94 16.21
C LEU A 688 -26.04 -15.95 16.27
N VAL A 689 -26.10 -15.15 17.34
CA VAL A 689 -27.16 -14.16 17.57
C VAL A 689 -27.09 -13.03 16.54
N SER A 690 -25.90 -12.50 16.26
CA SER A 690 -25.69 -11.46 15.23
C SER A 690 -26.14 -11.95 13.85
N ALA A 691 -25.83 -13.21 13.49
CA ALA A 691 -26.28 -13.82 12.24
C ALA A 691 -27.81 -13.87 12.14
N GLU A 692 -28.49 -14.29 13.21
CA GLU A 692 -29.96 -14.32 13.28
C GLU A 692 -30.55 -12.91 13.10
N VAL A 693 -30.01 -11.91 13.80
CA VAL A 693 -30.52 -10.53 13.70
C VAL A 693 -30.40 -10.01 12.26
N LEU A 694 -29.25 -10.23 11.61
CA LEU A 694 -29.03 -9.83 10.21
C LEU A 694 -30.04 -10.45 9.24
N VAL A 695 -30.39 -11.73 9.44
CA VAL A 695 -31.41 -12.42 8.64
C VAL A 695 -32.76 -11.72 8.75
N TRP A 696 -33.19 -11.47 9.98
CA TRP A 696 -34.50 -10.90 10.25
C TRP A 696 -34.62 -9.46 9.74
N LEU A 697 -33.55 -8.68 9.82
CA LEU A 697 -33.53 -7.30 9.33
C LEU A 697 -33.62 -7.18 7.80
N ARG A 698 -33.14 -8.18 7.03
CA ARG A 698 -33.08 -8.09 5.56
C ARG A 698 -34.38 -8.46 4.84
N GLY A 699 -35.17 -9.39 5.37
CA GLY A 699 -36.35 -9.87 4.67
C GLY A 699 -37.35 -10.66 5.51
N GLY A 700 -37.14 -10.73 6.84
CA GLY A 700 -38.01 -11.50 7.72
C GLY A 700 -37.89 -13.03 7.54
N PRO A 701 -38.81 -13.81 8.12
CA PRO A 701 -38.71 -15.27 8.23
C PRO A 701 -38.92 -15.99 6.89
N ASP A 702 -39.48 -15.30 5.90
CA ASP A 702 -39.80 -15.85 4.58
C ASP A 702 -38.73 -15.53 3.52
N ASP A 703 -37.67 -14.78 3.87
CA ASP A 703 -36.54 -14.57 2.98
C ASP A 703 -35.82 -15.91 2.75
N PRO A 704 -35.71 -16.42 1.50
CA PRO A 704 -35.01 -17.66 1.22
C PRO A 704 -33.54 -17.61 1.64
N ARG A 705 -32.91 -16.42 1.65
CA ARG A 705 -31.56 -16.21 2.17
C ARG A 705 -31.53 -16.34 3.69
N GLY A 706 -32.63 -16.01 4.36
CA GLY A 706 -32.79 -16.18 5.79
C GLY A 706 -32.64 -17.63 6.23
N ARG A 707 -33.12 -18.58 5.43
CA ARG A 707 -32.93 -20.02 5.67
C ARG A 707 -31.48 -20.47 5.55
N LEU A 708 -30.64 -19.74 4.82
CA LEU A 708 -29.22 -20.08 4.60
C LEU A 708 -28.30 -19.59 5.72
N VAL A 709 -28.72 -18.56 6.47
CA VAL A 709 -27.94 -17.98 7.57
C VAL A 709 -28.56 -18.24 8.94
N SER A 710 -29.77 -18.79 8.99
CA SER A 710 -30.45 -19.13 10.24
C SER A 710 -29.61 -20.13 11.01
N PRO A 711 -29.06 -19.76 12.19
CA PRO A 711 -28.42 -20.73 13.05
C PRO A 711 -29.43 -21.83 13.44
N PRO A 712 -28.96 -23.06 13.71
CA PRO A 712 -29.83 -24.15 14.12
C PRO A 712 -30.63 -23.78 15.35
N ALA A 713 -31.94 -24.05 15.31
CA ALA A 713 -32.88 -23.64 16.36
C ALA A 713 -32.43 -24.06 17.76
N LYS A 714 -31.81 -25.25 17.90
CA LYS A 714 -31.25 -25.74 19.17
C LYS A 714 -30.09 -24.88 19.67
N LEU A 715 -29.11 -24.59 18.81
CA LEU A 715 -27.94 -23.79 19.16
C LEU A 715 -28.32 -22.34 19.46
N LEU A 716 -29.25 -21.78 18.69
CA LEU A 716 -29.77 -20.45 18.94
C LEU A 716 -30.54 -20.39 20.27
N ALA A 717 -31.37 -21.39 20.58
CA ALA A 717 -32.06 -21.47 21.86
C ALA A 717 -31.07 -21.53 23.04
N GLU A 718 -29.98 -22.28 22.91
CA GLU A 718 -28.90 -22.32 23.90
C GLU A 718 -28.15 -20.98 24.00
N ALA A 719 -27.90 -20.29 22.88
CA ALA A 719 -27.26 -18.97 22.85
C ALA A 719 -28.13 -17.89 23.53
N LEU A 720 -29.45 -17.94 23.32
CA LEU A 720 -30.42 -16.99 23.91
C LEU A 720 -30.69 -17.23 25.41
N GLN A 721 -30.24 -18.37 25.97
CA GLN A 721 -30.31 -18.66 27.40
C GLN A 721 -29.19 -18.00 28.23
N VAL A 722 -28.21 -17.34 27.59
CA VAL A 722 -27.12 -16.66 28.31
C VAL A 722 -27.72 -15.46 29.09
N PRO A 723 -27.61 -15.42 30.43
CA PRO A 723 -28.19 -14.34 31.22
C PRO A 723 -27.56 -12.98 30.87
N ALA A 724 -28.38 -11.94 30.77
CA ALA A 724 -27.96 -10.55 30.57
C ALA A 724 -26.88 -10.08 31.57
N GLY A 725 -26.78 -10.71 32.75
CA GLY A 725 -25.78 -10.39 33.78
C GLY A 725 -24.35 -10.88 33.50
N ASN A 726 -24.12 -11.81 32.57
CA ASN A 726 -22.76 -12.23 32.18
C ASN A 726 -22.10 -11.29 31.15
N ALA A 727 -22.82 -10.28 30.69
CA ALA A 727 -22.34 -9.28 29.74
C ALA A 727 -21.57 -8.13 30.45
N ALA A 728 -21.86 -7.92 31.74
CA ALA A 728 -21.19 -6.98 32.63
C ALA A 728 -19.71 -7.34 32.95
N ASP A 729 -19.20 -8.51 32.54
CA ASP A 729 -17.78 -8.86 32.68
C ASP A 729 -16.85 -8.06 31.73
N GLY A 730 -17.39 -7.09 30.96
CA GLY A 730 -16.62 -6.21 30.07
C GLY A 730 -16.17 -6.85 28.75
N PHE A 731 -16.73 -8.01 28.39
CA PHE A 731 -16.33 -8.79 27.21
C PHE A 731 -17.25 -8.63 25.99
N TYR A 732 -18.49 -8.15 26.16
CA TYR A 732 -19.37 -7.86 25.01
C TYR A 732 -19.36 -6.37 24.68
N VAL A 733 -19.28 -6.06 23.39
CA VAL A 733 -19.55 -4.71 22.90
C VAL A 733 -21.06 -4.45 23.06
N PRO A 734 -21.49 -3.28 23.55
CA PRO A 734 -22.91 -2.97 23.79
C PRO A 734 -23.86 -3.30 22.63
N VAL A 735 -23.40 -3.19 21.37
CA VAL A 735 -24.15 -3.60 20.17
C VAL A 735 -24.56 -5.07 20.21
N VAL A 736 -23.67 -5.96 20.63
CA VAL A 736 -23.93 -7.40 20.70
C VAL A 736 -25.00 -7.71 21.74
N GLU A 737 -25.05 -6.95 22.84
CA GLU A 737 -26.12 -7.08 23.84
C GLU A 737 -27.47 -6.64 23.26
N ALA A 738 -27.49 -5.55 22.49
CA ALA A 738 -28.69 -5.11 21.78
C ALA A 738 -29.15 -6.13 20.73
N GLU A 739 -28.23 -6.81 20.03
CA GLU A 739 -28.55 -7.90 19.11
C GLU A 739 -29.21 -9.09 19.83
N HIS A 740 -28.79 -9.42 21.05
CA HIS A 740 -29.48 -10.44 21.85
C HIS A 740 -30.92 -10.05 22.17
N VAL A 741 -31.15 -8.77 22.50
CA VAL A 741 -32.50 -8.23 22.71
C VAL A 741 -33.33 -8.36 21.42
N MET A 742 -32.76 -7.98 20.28
CA MET A 742 -33.42 -8.08 18.97
C MET A 742 -33.76 -9.52 18.60
N ALA A 743 -32.85 -10.47 18.79
CA ALA A 743 -33.09 -11.88 18.50
C ALA A 743 -34.22 -12.47 19.39
N ARG A 744 -34.25 -12.12 20.68
CA ARG A 744 -35.35 -12.53 21.59
C ARG A 744 -36.69 -11.94 21.13
N PHE A 745 -36.70 -10.68 20.70
CA PHE A 745 -37.88 -10.03 20.15
C PHE A 745 -38.38 -10.73 18.88
N PHE A 746 -37.52 -11.00 17.89
CA PHE A 746 -37.91 -11.67 16.65
C PHE A 746 -38.50 -13.07 16.88
N ARG A 747 -37.99 -13.79 17.88
CA ARG A 747 -38.48 -15.11 18.30
C ARG A 747 -39.73 -15.05 19.21
N ARG A 748 -40.28 -13.87 19.45
CA ARG A 748 -41.45 -13.63 20.33
C ARG A 748 -41.21 -14.03 21.79
N ALA A 749 -39.96 -14.09 22.22
CA ALA A 749 -39.56 -14.33 23.60
C ALA A 749 -39.43 -13.03 24.42
N MET A 750 -39.69 -11.88 23.79
CA MET A 750 -39.68 -10.54 24.37
C MET A 750 -40.68 -9.64 23.63
N GLY A 751 -41.40 -8.78 24.35
CA GLY A 751 -42.32 -7.81 23.77
C GLY A 751 -41.60 -6.65 23.06
N ALA A 752 -42.25 -5.98 22.11
CA ALA A 752 -41.64 -4.87 21.37
C ALA A 752 -41.27 -3.67 22.27
N GLY A 753 -42.13 -3.33 23.25
CA GLY A 753 -41.87 -2.27 24.23
C GLY A 753 -40.73 -2.62 25.18
N GLU A 754 -40.74 -3.83 25.72
CA GLU A 754 -39.67 -4.38 26.57
C GLU A 754 -38.31 -4.38 25.85
N ALA A 755 -38.30 -4.78 24.56
CA ALA A 755 -37.10 -4.77 23.74
C ALA A 755 -36.58 -3.34 23.48
N LEU A 756 -37.48 -2.39 23.21
CA LEU A 756 -37.09 -1.00 22.95
C LEU A 756 -36.48 -0.33 24.18
N GLU A 757 -37.05 -0.56 25.36
CA GLU A 757 -36.50 -0.07 26.62
C GLU A 757 -35.13 -0.69 26.92
N ALA A 758 -34.98 -2.00 26.69
CA ALA A 758 -33.70 -2.68 26.88
C ALA A 758 -32.60 -2.14 25.94
N VAL A 759 -32.87 -1.99 24.64
CA VAL A 759 -31.90 -1.42 23.67
C VAL A 759 -31.47 0.01 24.06
N ARG A 760 -32.42 0.86 24.47
CA ARG A 760 -32.13 2.22 24.94
C ARG A 760 -31.30 2.24 26.22
N SER A 761 -31.61 1.35 27.16
CA SER A 761 -30.86 1.23 28.40
C SER A 761 -29.41 0.84 28.14
N ILE A 762 -29.17 -0.11 27.23
CA ILE A 762 -27.82 -0.55 26.84
C ILE A 762 -27.05 0.60 26.19
N ARG A 763 -27.66 1.37 25.28
CA ARG A 763 -27.02 2.54 24.66
C ARG A 763 -26.62 3.59 25.70
N LEU A 764 -27.54 3.94 26.60
CA LEU A 764 -27.29 4.93 27.65
C LEU A 764 -26.21 4.47 28.63
N GLN A 765 -26.14 3.18 28.94
CA GLN A 765 -25.07 2.61 29.75
C GLN A 765 -23.71 2.72 29.04
N ALA A 766 -23.65 2.36 27.77
CA ALA A 766 -22.43 2.49 26.95
C ALA A 766 -21.91 3.94 26.90
N GLU A 767 -22.81 4.91 26.69
CA GLU A 767 -22.47 6.34 26.69
C GLU A 767 -21.93 6.81 28.05
N ARG A 768 -22.48 6.32 29.17
CA ARG A 768 -22.04 6.68 30.54
C ARG A 768 -20.70 6.07 30.90
N GLU A 769 -20.44 4.84 30.47
CA GLU A 769 -19.19 4.11 30.75
C GLU A 769 -18.04 4.55 29.84
N ASN A 770 -18.23 5.59 29.02
CA ASN A 770 -17.28 6.05 28.00
C ASN A 770 -16.85 4.92 27.05
N HIS A 771 -17.73 3.94 26.79
CA HIS A 771 -17.52 3.03 25.69
C HIS A 771 -17.65 3.85 24.40
N LEU A 772 -16.54 4.02 23.69
CA LEU A 772 -16.50 4.66 22.38
C LEU A 772 -17.32 3.83 21.40
N LEU A 773 -18.62 4.13 21.29
CA LEU A 773 -19.46 3.62 20.22
C LEU A 773 -18.89 4.14 18.91
N THR A 774 -18.56 3.23 18.00
CA THR A 774 -18.15 3.62 16.65
C THR A 774 -19.33 4.25 15.91
N GLY A 775 -19.06 4.98 14.83
CA GLY A 775 -20.15 5.51 13.98
C GLY A 775 -21.08 4.42 13.44
N LEU A 776 -20.56 3.19 13.27
CA LEU A 776 -21.33 2.01 12.89
C LEU A 776 -22.25 1.56 14.04
N ASP A 777 -21.72 1.44 15.26
CA ASP A 777 -22.50 1.02 16.42
C ASP A 777 -23.68 1.97 16.69
N ALA A 778 -23.45 3.27 16.62
CA ALA A 778 -24.51 4.28 16.79
C ALA A 778 -25.61 4.16 15.72
N ALA A 779 -25.23 3.89 14.46
CA ALA A 779 -26.17 3.69 13.37
C ALA A 779 -26.99 2.41 13.56
N GLU A 780 -26.38 1.33 14.05
CA GLU A 780 -27.06 0.07 14.34
C GLU A 780 -28.05 0.21 15.51
N PHE A 781 -27.66 0.86 16.60
CA PHE A 781 -28.58 1.18 17.70
C PHE A 781 -29.80 1.98 17.21
N GLN A 782 -29.58 3.01 16.40
CA GLN A 782 -30.67 3.78 15.79
C GLN A 782 -31.54 2.92 14.87
N HIS A 783 -30.94 1.99 14.12
CA HIS A 783 -31.67 1.08 13.26
C HIS A 783 -32.57 0.14 14.08
N PHE A 784 -32.04 -0.48 15.14
CA PHE A 784 -32.81 -1.34 16.04
C PHE A 784 -33.98 -0.59 16.68
N GLU A 785 -33.73 0.61 17.20
CA GLU A 785 -34.78 1.46 17.76
C GLU A 785 -35.88 1.79 16.74
N LYS A 786 -35.51 2.12 15.49
CA LYS A 786 -36.47 2.37 14.40
C LYS A 786 -37.31 1.13 14.08
N VAL A 787 -36.70 -0.05 13.99
CA VAL A 787 -37.39 -1.32 13.71
C VAL A 787 -38.40 -1.64 14.80
N LEU A 788 -37.99 -1.52 16.07
CA LEU A 788 -38.85 -1.78 17.23
C LEU A 788 -39.99 -0.75 17.34
N ALA A 789 -39.70 0.54 17.17
CA ALA A 789 -40.70 1.61 17.20
C ALA A 789 -41.74 1.45 16.08
N ALA A 790 -41.31 1.19 14.85
CA ALA A 790 -42.22 0.94 13.73
C ALA A 790 -43.09 -0.30 13.95
N ARG A 791 -42.60 -1.31 14.67
CA ARG A 791 -43.42 -2.48 15.04
C ARG A 791 -44.44 -2.13 16.11
N MET A 792 -44.05 -1.39 17.15
CA MET A 792 -44.97 -0.93 18.19
C MET A 792 -46.12 -0.13 17.57
N GLU A 793 -45.81 0.82 16.68
CA GLU A 793 -46.82 1.63 16.00
C GLU A 793 -47.81 0.78 15.18
N ARG A 794 -47.33 -0.28 14.51
CA ARG A 794 -48.21 -1.22 13.78
C ARG A 794 -49.08 -2.04 14.73
N LEU A 795 -48.55 -2.47 15.88
CA LEU A 795 -49.32 -3.22 16.88
C LEU A 795 -50.38 -2.35 17.52
N ASP A 796 -50.05 -1.10 17.86
CA ASP A 796 -51.00 -0.12 18.39
C ASP A 796 -52.07 0.24 17.36
N SER A 797 -51.69 0.42 16.10
CA SER A 797 -52.64 0.67 15.00
C SER A 797 -53.61 -0.51 14.82
N ARG A 798 -53.13 -1.76 14.92
CA ARG A 798 -53.99 -2.95 14.87
C ARG A 798 -54.87 -3.09 16.10
N ALA A 799 -54.37 -2.78 17.28
CA ALA A 799 -55.16 -2.79 18.51
C ALA A 799 -56.28 -1.74 18.46
N ARG A 800 -55.99 -0.54 17.93
CA ARG A 800 -56.99 0.52 17.68
C ARG A 800 -58.02 0.11 16.64
N GLN A 801 -57.60 -0.54 15.55
CA GLN A 801 -58.52 -1.07 14.53
C GLN A 801 -59.42 -2.19 15.09
N ALA A 802 -58.90 -3.05 15.96
CA ALA A 802 -59.66 -4.13 16.60
C ALA A 802 -60.60 -3.65 17.73
N SER A 803 -60.43 -2.41 18.21
CA SER A 803 -61.25 -1.79 19.26
C SER A 803 -62.29 -0.80 18.72
N LEU A 804 -62.35 -0.62 17.40
CA LEU A 804 -63.48 0.04 16.74
C LEU A 804 -64.65 -0.96 16.66
N PRO A 805 -65.87 -0.61 17.10
CA PRO A 805 -67.04 -1.47 16.93
C PRO A 805 -67.30 -1.69 15.43
N ALA A 806 -67.66 -2.94 15.09
CA ALA A 806 -67.81 -3.44 13.72
C ALA A 806 -68.83 -2.66 12.87
#